data_AF-A0A952WGJ4-F1
#
_entry.id   AF-A0A952WGJ4-F1
#
_cell.length_a   1.000
_cell.length_b   1.000
_cell.length_c   1.000
_cell.angle_alpha   90.00
_cell.angle_beta   90.00
_cell.angle_gamma   90.00
#
_symmetry.space_group_name_H-M   'P 1'
#
loop_
_entity.id
_entity.type
_entity.pdbx_description
1 polymer ?
#
loop_
_entity_poly.entity_id
_entity_poly.type
_entity_poly.pdbx_seq_one_letter_code
_entity_poly.pdbx_strand_id
1 'polypeptide(L)'
;MSQEPTDSSTMSATDPQVSNTGADALGAITDFEKSIQGLKKLYEERKEIETRLIDLQSRLVAKETELAQRDRELEQARKNHADADQSLRLLQESVTTKETALQEAEDSLRVLTGELEARKQQEAAKAGEQAQEQEKSKSLAKELDEFASELQKLQSDLDKDKAELAAARESLAEHAKALKDREADLDSRNTEIESEIARRKSELDQRAEELKCAQAAASEAAAADSELARRLTAETEANEQLRSDIERVARRCATQEEVLAEYEELLAVERTHIHEIVSAIQSRDAEPSVTRSKIEELKKCLAHERQERDRLVQRIGELQNAAKSSSAGTAAAGRGATALRQRRLKRCRAILREHVSKVRKASEVLAKRFEQCEQVLAQRAQLAATKRQLEVAGAALARRAASKRAGILTLCTVVTLAVLSGLSWSVVGQAWPGDFAARAEIVADGRGRELSDPELDEWRRSLEATLADPQFVETVASRMKQRGYETLGNAGAVRTLLTTSFSHESPSPGTLSLEIRAPGREKSARMLDIISTALASDANAAREHRADGAVTLIKAPAAAGTQPIDDQRLPRAGMVLLGAVVLTCGLGFGIWGRLSRAKREFELGSQIDEVLDDAKWSEFTASTTVGRPAAAPTK
;
A
#
# COMPACT_ATOMS: atom_id res chain seq x y z
N MET A 1 51.30 28.09 -110.84
CA MET A 1 52.50 27.31 -111.22
C MET A 1 52.12 26.61 -112.52
N SER A 2 52.40 27.15 -113.71
CA SER A 2 53.52 28.02 -114.12
C SER A 2 54.85 27.25 -114.01
N GLN A 3 55.70 27.13 -115.03
CA GLN A 3 55.88 27.98 -116.23
C GLN A 3 56.15 27.19 -117.53
N GLU A 4 55.99 27.90 -118.65
CA GLU A 4 56.55 27.63 -119.99
C GLU A 4 58.00 28.15 -120.07
N PRO A 5 58.85 27.72 -121.04
CA PRO A 5 59.10 28.60 -122.19
C PRO A 5 59.46 27.88 -123.51
N THR A 6 59.78 28.67 -124.54
CA THR A 6 59.86 28.31 -125.98
C THR A 6 61.24 28.61 -126.64
N ASP A 7 61.33 28.32 -127.95
CA ASP A 7 62.05 29.09 -129.01
C ASP A 7 63.46 28.76 -129.56
N SER A 8 63.46 28.34 -130.85
CA SER A 8 64.15 28.98 -132.01
C SER A 8 65.62 28.69 -132.39
N SER A 9 65.87 28.55 -133.71
CA SER A 9 67.15 28.70 -134.45
C SER A 9 66.92 28.55 -135.98
N THR A 10 67.72 29.16 -136.87
CA THR A 10 67.34 29.32 -138.31
C THR A 10 68.46 29.39 -139.37
N MET A 11 68.21 28.74 -140.53
CA MET A 11 68.56 29.13 -141.93
C MET A 11 70.04 29.26 -142.44
N SER A 12 70.32 28.64 -143.60
CA SER A 12 71.26 29.01 -144.71
C SER A 12 71.08 28.03 -145.90
N ALA A 13 71.31 28.26 -147.22
CA ALA A 13 71.92 29.30 -148.07
C ALA A 13 73.41 29.11 -148.46
N THR A 14 73.91 29.30 -149.70
CA THR A 14 73.28 29.51 -151.05
C THR A 14 74.26 29.31 -152.24
N ASP A 15 73.85 28.56 -153.27
CA ASP A 15 74.00 28.84 -154.75
C ASP A 15 75.42 28.81 -155.46
N PRO A 16 75.67 29.19 -156.75
CA PRO A 16 76.49 28.34 -157.68
C PRO A 16 77.55 29.01 -158.61
N GLN A 17 78.36 28.22 -159.34
CA GLN A 17 79.15 28.58 -160.56
C GLN A 17 79.65 27.28 -161.29
N VAL A 18 79.87 27.11 -162.61
CA VAL A 18 79.76 27.87 -163.90
C VAL A 18 81.10 28.25 -164.62
N SER A 19 81.19 27.91 -165.93
CA SER A 19 82.28 28.17 -166.91
C SER A 19 83.60 27.34 -166.76
N ASN A 20 84.48 27.16 -167.76
CA ASN A 20 84.56 27.70 -169.14
C ASN A 20 85.19 26.70 -170.16
N THR A 21 85.29 27.07 -171.45
CA THR A 21 85.62 26.22 -172.61
C THR A 21 87.09 26.22 -173.08
N GLY A 22 87.53 25.14 -173.78
CA GLY A 22 88.74 25.10 -174.62
C GLY A 22 89.20 23.65 -174.92
N ALA A 23 88.68 22.96 -175.94
CA ALA A 23 89.03 23.06 -177.37
C ALA A 23 90.29 22.26 -177.79
N ASP A 24 90.11 20.98 -178.16
CA ASP A 24 91.00 20.30 -179.12
C ASP A 24 90.23 19.19 -179.88
N ALA A 25 90.37 19.12 -181.21
CA ALA A 25 89.30 18.58 -182.08
C ALA A 25 89.55 17.17 -182.67
N LEU A 26 90.56 16.43 -182.18
CA LEU A 26 90.95 15.11 -182.71
C LEU A 26 90.93 13.96 -181.68
N GLY A 27 90.46 14.20 -180.44
CA GLY A 27 90.21 13.15 -179.43
C GLY A 27 88.85 12.43 -179.55
N ALA A 28 87.98 12.88 -180.47
CA ALA A 28 86.54 12.60 -180.48
C ALA A 28 86.11 11.12 -180.67
N ILE A 29 87.04 10.20 -180.95
CA ILE A 29 86.76 8.76 -181.06
C ILE A 29 87.08 8.02 -179.74
N THR A 30 88.19 8.35 -179.07
CA THR A 30 88.53 7.75 -177.77
C THR A 30 87.67 8.29 -176.63
N ASP A 31 87.21 9.53 -176.70
CA ASP A 31 86.31 10.08 -175.68
C ASP A 31 84.87 9.55 -175.80
N PHE A 32 84.45 9.05 -176.98
CA PHE A 32 83.16 8.36 -177.12
C PHE A 32 83.18 7.01 -176.36
N GLU A 33 84.29 6.27 -176.45
CA GLU A 33 84.50 5.02 -175.72
C GLU A 33 84.58 5.25 -174.19
N LYS A 34 85.29 6.32 -173.75
CA LYS A 34 85.23 6.76 -172.35
C LYS A 34 83.83 7.17 -171.91
N SER A 35 83.03 7.82 -172.77
CA SER A 35 81.67 8.24 -172.42
C SER A 35 80.75 7.03 -172.18
N ILE A 36 80.91 5.95 -172.95
CA ILE A 36 80.18 4.69 -172.78
C ILE A 36 80.64 3.96 -171.50
N GLN A 37 81.94 3.94 -171.21
CA GLN A 37 82.46 3.42 -169.94
C GLN A 37 81.98 4.26 -168.73
N GLY A 38 81.91 5.58 -168.87
CA GLY A 38 81.35 6.50 -167.89
C GLY A 38 79.86 6.28 -167.65
N LEU A 39 79.07 6.08 -168.70
CA LEU A 39 77.66 5.71 -168.61
C LEU A 39 77.46 4.34 -167.94
N LYS A 40 78.29 3.35 -168.25
CA LYS A 40 78.28 2.05 -167.57
C LYS A 40 78.61 2.19 -166.08
N LYS A 41 79.63 2.98 -165.74
CA LYS A 41 80.01 3.27 -164.34
C LYS A 41 78.91 4.02 -163.60
N LEU A 42 78.26 5.03 -164.21
CA LEU A 42 77.10 5.72 -163.65
C LEU A 42 75.88 4.80 -163.49
N TYR A 43 75.71 3.79 -164.35
CA TYR A 43 74.65 2.79 -164.20
C TYR A 43 74.96 1.80 -163.06
N GLU A 44 76.22 1.42 -162.88
CA GLU A 44 76.70 0.61 -161.76
C GLU A 44 76.61 1.38 -160.42
N GLU A 45 77.02 2.65 -160.38
CA GLU A 45 76.86 3.55 -159.23
C GLU A 45 75.38 3.82 -158.91
N ARG A 46 74.53 4.06 -159.91
CA ARG A 46 73.08 4.20 -159.72
C ARG A 46 72.47 2.92 -159.16
N LYS A 47 72.88 1.75 -159.67
CA LYS A 47 72.41 0.45 -159.16
C LYS A 47 72.90 0.20 -157.73
N GLU A 48 74.10 0.64 -157.36
CA GLU A 48 74.61 0.55 -155.99
C GLU A 48 73.89 1.52 -155.05
N ILE A 49 73.54 2.73 -155.51
CA ILE A 49 72.67 3.64 -154.76
C ILE A 49 71.29 3.02 -154.58
N GLU A 50 70.72 2.40 -155.61
CA GLU A 50 69.40 1.76 -155.58
C GLU A 50 69.36 0.56 -154.63
N THR A 51 70.39 -0.31 -154.60
CA THR A 51 70.48 -1.39 -153.62
C THR A 51 70.72 -0.88 -152.19
N ARG A 52 71.54 0.18 -152.01
CA ARG A 52 71.70 0.84 -150.71
C ARG A 52 70.41 1.48 -150.22
N LEU A 53 69.59 2.05 -151.12
CA LEU A 53 68.30 2.65 -150.78
C LEU A 53 67.28 1.57 -150.35
N ILE A 54 67.25 0.43 -151.05
CA ILE A 54 66.45 -0.75 -150.68
C ILE A 54 66.90 -1.34 -149.32
N ASP A 55 68.21 -1.42 -149.06
CA ASP A 55 68.77 -1.88 -147.77
C ASP A 55 68.52 -0.88 -146.63
N LEU A 56 68.51 0.43 -146.91
CA LEU A 56 68.08 1.44 -145.93
C LEU A 56 66.57 1.39 -145.67
N GLN A 57 65.74 1.17 -146.69
CA GLN A 57 64.29 0.99 -146.53
C GLN A 57 63.96 -0.29 -145.75
N SER A 58 64.63 -1.42 -146.03
CA SER A 58 64.41 -2.66 -145.29
C SER A 58 64.82 -2.53 -143.83
N ARG A 59 65.91 -1.81 -143.52
CA ARG A 59 66.34 -1.48 -142.15
C ARG A 59 65.38 -0.52 -141.46
N LEU A 60 64.82 0.46 -142.16
CA LEU A 60 63.79 1.37 -141.63
C LEU A 60 62.54 0.59 -141.25
N VAL A 61 61.97 -0.20 -142.18
CA VAL A 61 60.80 -1.05 -141.91
C VAL A 61 61.08 -2.04 -140.79
N ALA A 62 62.26 -2.66 -140.74
CA ALA A 62 62.66 -3.52 -139.63
C ALA A 62 62.65 -2.77 -138.29
N LYS A 63 63.18 -1.55 -138.23
CA LYS A 63 63.17 -0.70 -137.03
C LYS A 63 61.78 -0.20 -136.66
N GLU A 64 60.93 0.14 -137.62
CA GLU A 64 59.52 0.46 -137.39
C GLU A 64 58.78 -0.75 -136.81
N THR A 65 59.05 -1.98 -137.28
CA THR A 65 58.47 -3.19 -136.69
C THR A 65 59.02 -3.50 -135.29
N GLU A 66 60.31 -3.25 -135.02
CA GLU A 66 60.87 -3.40 -133.67
C GLU A 66 60.26 -2.39 -132.69
N LEU A 67 60.09 -1.13 -133.11
CA LEU A 67 59.44 -0.09 -132.30
C LEU A 67 57.97 -0.41 -132.08
N ALA A 68 57.21 -0.78 -133.12
CA ALA A 68 55.82 -1.20 -132.99
C ALA A 68 55.63 -2.47 -132.14
N GLN A 69 56.63 -3.35 -132.05
CA GLN A 69 56.64 -4.45 -131.09
C GLN A 69 56.92 -3.94 -129.66
N ARG A 70 57.94 -3.09 -129.46
CA ARG A 70 58.28 -2.48 -128.16
C ARG A 70 57.14 -1.68 -127.58
N ASP A 71 56.40 -0.92 -128.39
CA ASP A 71 55.24 -0.17 -127.94
C ASP A 71 54.11 -1.09 -127.45
N ARG A 72 53.88 -2.24 -128.12
CA ARG A 72 52.93 -3.26 -127.65
C ARG A 72 53.40 -3.95 -126.37
N GLU A 73 54.69 -4.24 -126.25
CA GLU A 73 55.30 -4.78 -125.03
C GLU A 73 55.14 -3.79 -123.86
N LEU A 74 55.37 -2.50 -124.10
CA LEU A 74 55.18 -1.42 -123.11
C LEU A 74 53.70 -1.19 -122.77
N GLU A 75 52.79 -1.24 -123.74
CA GLU A 75 51.35 -1.21 -123.46
C GLU A 75 50.89 -2.39 -122.61
N GLN A 76 51.36 -3.60 -122.91
CA GLN A 76 51.01 -4.78 -122.14
C GLN A 76 51.60 -4.71 -120.73
N ALA A 77 52.85 -4.25 -120.59
CA ALA A 77 53.46 -4.01 -119.28
C ALA A 77 52.68 -2.96 -118.46
N ARG A 78 52.22 -1.86 -119.09
CA ARG A 78 51.37 -0.84 -118.45
C ARG A 78 50.01 -1.39 -118.01
N LYS A 79 49.36 -2.22 -118.84
CA LYS A 79 48.10 -2.90 -118.48
C LYS A 79 48.31 -3.83 -117.28
N ASN A 80 49.31 -4.73 -117.36
CA ASN A 80 49.67 -5.63 -116.25
C ASN A 80 50.00 -4.88 -114.95
N HIS A 81 50.65 -3.70 -115.02
CA HIS A 81 50.93 -2.86 -113.85
C HIS A 81 49.66 -2.23 -113.27
N ALA A 82 48.76 -1.72 -114.11
CA ALA A 82 47.48 -1.15 -113.66
C ALA A 82 46.57 -2.21 -113.01
N ASP A 83 46.53 -3.42 -113.57
CA ASP A 83 45.81 -4.56 -113.01
C ASP A 83 46.42 -4.98 -111.65
N ALA A 84 47.75 -4.98 -111.54
CA ALA A 84 48.46 -5.25 -110.29
C ALA A 84 48.18 -4.16 -109.22
N ASP A 85 48.26 -2.87 -109.58
CA ASP A 85 47.93 -1.76 -108.69
C ASP A 85 46.48 -1.83 -108.18
N GLN A 86 45.53 -2.19 -109.06
CA GLN A 86 44.14 -2.39 -108.68
C GLN A 86 43.99 -3.58 -107.72
N SER A 87 44.68 -4.69 -107.97
CA SER A 87 44.68 -5.85 -107.06
C SER A 87 45.28 -5.52 -105.68
N LEU A 88 46.33 -4.69 -105.63
CA LEU A 88 46.95 -4.24 -104.38
C LEU A 88 46.03 -3.31 -103.59
N ARG A 89 45.31 -2.39 -104.24
CA ARG A 89 44.31 -1.53 -103.58
C ARG A 89 43.17 -2.33 -102.98
N LEU A 90 42.59 -3.26 -103.75
CA LEU A 90 41.55 -4.16 -103.25
C LEU A 90 42.04 -5.04 -102.09
N LEU A 91 43.31 -5.47 -102.13
CA LEU A 91 43.91 -6.21 -101.01
C LEU A 91 44.07 -5.32 -99.77
N GLN A 92 44.56 -4.09 -99.93
CA GLN A 92 44.70 -3.10 -98.84
C GLN A 92 43.34 -2.76 -98.21
N GLU A 93 42.32 -2.49 -99.02
CA GLU A 93 40.93 -2.31 -98.57
C GLU A 93 40.48 -3.55 -97.76
N SER A 94 40.70 -4.76 -98.29
CA SER A 94 40.36 -6.01 -97.59
C SER A 94 41.15 -6.30 -96.30
N VAL A 95 42.30 -5.64 -96.11
CA VAL A 95 43.08 -5.68 -94.86
C VAL A 95 42.52 -4.67 -93.87
N THR A 96 42.36 -3.41 -94.26
CA THR A 96 41.81 -2.36 -93.37
C THR A 96 40.42 -2.72 -92.84
N THR A 97 39.53 -3.31 -93.66
CA THR A 97 38.21 -3.77 -93.20
C THR A 97 38.27 -4.95 -92.22
N LYS A 98 39.35 -5.74 -92.24
CA LYS A 98 39.57 -6.82 -91.26
C LYS A 98 40.22 -6.30 -89.98
N GLU A 99 41.09 -5.30 -90.09
CA GLU A 99 41.69 -4.61 -88.94
C GLU A 99 40.60 -3.88 -88.13
N THR A 100 39.68 -3.17 -88.79
CA THR A 100 38.54 -2.55 -88.09
C THR A 100 37.60 -3.60 -87.47
N ALA A 101 37.26 -4.66 -88.19
CA ALA A 101 36.40 -5.73 -87.67
C ALA A 101 37.04 -6.52 -86.51
N LEU A 102 38.37 -6.66 -86.51
CA LEU A 102 39.11 -7.26 -85.39
C LEU A 102 39.11 -6.32 -84.18
N GLN A 103 39.33 -5.02 -84.38
CA GLN A 103 39.28 -4.04 -83.30
C GLN A 103 37.88 -3.93 -82.68
N GLU A 104 36.82 -3.91 -83.49
CA GLU A 104 35.43 -3.99 -83.03
C GLU A 104 35.16 -5.26 -82.21
N ALA A 105 35.73 -6.41 -82.63
CA ALA A 105 35.63 -7.65 -81.87
C ALA A 105 36.39 -7.60 -80.54
N GLU A 106 37.61 -7.05 -80.50
CA GLU A 106 38.40 -6.88 -79.26
C GLU A 106 37.70 -5.93 -78.26
N ASP A 107 37.17 -4.79 -78.72
CA ASP A 107 36.41 -3.88 -77.86
C ASP A 107 35.11 -4.54 -77.36
N SER A 108 34.42 -5.34 -78.18
CA SER A 108 33.23 -6.10 -77.73
C SER A 108 33.57 -7.15 -76.66
N LEU A 109 34.70 -7.86 -76.80
CA LEU A 109 35.18 -8.82 -75.80
C LEU A 109 35.58 -8.12 -74.50
N ARG A 110 36.18 -6.92 -74.60
CA ARG A 110 36.54 -6.09 -73.44
C ARG A 110 35.34 -5.57 -72.66
N VAL A 111 34.24 -5.23 -73.35
CA VAL A 111 32.96 -4.88 -72.71
C VAL A 111 32.39 -6.11 -72.00
N LEU A 112 32.35 -7.27 -72.67
CA LEU A 112 31.81 -8.51 -72.11
C LEU A 112 32.61 -9.03 -70.90
N THR A 113 33.93 -8.91 -70.87
CA THR A 113 34.72 -9.25 -69.68
C THR A 113 34.45 -8.30 -68.51
N GLY A 114 34.33 -6.99 -68.78
CA GLY A 114 33.93 -6.01 -67.78
C GLY A 114 32.54 -6.29 -67.19
N GLU A 115 31.55 -6.64 -68.02
CA GLU A 115 30.23 -7.07 -67.54
C GLU A 115 30.29 -8.33 -66.68
N LEU A 116 31.09 -9.33 -67.07
CA LEU A 116 31.23 -10.58 -66.30
C LEU A 116 31.93 -10.35 -64.95
N GLU A 117 32.91 -9.45 -64.88
CA GLU A 117 33.53 -9.06 -63.61
C GLU A 117 32.55 -8.27 -62.71
N ALA A 118 31.79 -7.33 -63.28
CA ALA A 118 30.76 -6.60 -62.55
C ALA A 118 29.66 -7.53 -62.00
N ARG A 119 29.20 -8.51 -62.79
CA ARG A 119 28.24 -9.53 -62.33
C ARG A 119 28.81 -10.39 -61.20
N LYS A 120 30.06 -10.87 -61.32
CA LYS A 120 30.74 -11.62 -60.25
C LYS A 120 30.87 -10.82 -58.95
N GLN A 121 31.21 -9.53 -59.05
CA GLN A 121 31.25 -8.64 -57.88
C GLN A 121 29.86 -8.45 -57.25
N GLN A 122 28.81 -8.31 -58.07
CA GLN A 122 27.44 -8.21 -57.58
C GLN A 122 26.94 -9.50 -56.90
N GLU A 123 27.28 -10.67 -57.44
CA GLU A 123 26.96 -11.97 -56.85
C GLU A 123 27.73 -12.20 -55.53
N ALA A 124 29.01 -11.83 -55.48
CA ALA A 124 29.80 -11.88 -54.25
C ALA A 124 29.26 -10.93 -53.15
N ALA A 125 28.79 -9.72 -53.53
CA ALA A 125 28.14 -8.80 -52.61
C ALA A 125 26.84 -9.39 -52.05
N LYS A 126 25.95 -9.90 -52.91
CA LYS A 126 24.69 -10.56 -52.51
C LYS A 126 24.92 -11.77 -51.60
N ALA A 127 25.95 -12.57 -51.87
CA ALA A 127 26.34 -13.69 -51.01
C ALA A 127 26.82 -13.22 -49.62
N GLY A 128 27.53 -12.10 -49.55
CA GLY A 128 27.93 -11.46 -48.29
C GLY A 128 26.73 -10.90 -47.51
N GLU A 129 25.78 -10.27 -48.19
CA GLU A 129 24.52 -9.79 -47.59
C GLU A 129 23.71 -10.95 -47.00
N GLN A 130 23.50 -12.02 -47.78
CA GLN A 130 22.81 -13.23 -47.32
C GLN A 130 23.54 -13.92 -46.15
N ALA A 131 24.88 -13.92 -46.12
CA ALA A 131 25.63 -14.44 -44.99
C ALA A 131 25.37 -13.62 -43.71
N GLN A 132 25.35 -12.28 -43.80
CA GLN A 132 25.00 -11.42 -42.67
C GLN A 132 23.56 -11.59 -42.20
N GLU A 133 22.60 -11.80 -43.12
CA GLU A 133 21.21 -12.11 -42.76
C GLU A 133 21.08 -13.47 -42.07
N GLN A 134 21.86 -14.47 -42.51
CA GLN A 134 21.96 -15.76 -41.82
C GLN A 134 22.63 -15.66 -40.44
N GLU A 135 23.55 -14.72 -40.19
CA GLU A 135 24.09 -14.49 -38.85
C GLU A 135 23.11 -13.73 -37.95
N LYS A 136 22.44 -12.68 -38.46
CA LYS A 136 21.39 -11.93 -37.74
C LYS A 136 20.21 -12.82 -37.35
N SER A 137 19.75 -13.70 -38.25
CA SER A 137 18.69 -14.67 -37.93
C SER A 137 19.15 -15.72 -36.91
N LYS A 138 20.42 -16.13 -36.91
CA LYS A 138 21.00 -17.01 -35.88
C LYS A 138 21.20 -16.31 -34.52
N SER A 139 21.42 -14.99 -34.47
CA SER A 139 21.45 -14.26 -33.19
C SER A 139 20.04 -14.08 -32.64
N LEU A 140 19.10 -13.62 -33.46
CA LEU A 140 17.69 -13.47 -33.09
C LEU A 140 17.05 -14.80 -32.64
N ALA A 141 17.43 -15.94 -33.25
CA ALA A 141 16.99 -17.25 -32.80
C ALA A 141 17.48 -17.59 -31.38
N LYS A 142 18.74 -17.27 -31.04
CA LYS A 142 19.27 -17.45 -29.69
C LYS A 142 18.61 -16.53 -28.68
N GLU A 143 18.38 -15.27 -29.03
CA GLU A 143 17.67 -14.31 -28.19
C GLU A 143 16.24 -14.81 -27.89
N LEU A 144 15.55 -15.38 -28.88
CA LEU A 144 14.24 -16.02 -28.70
C LEU A 144 14.29 -17.27 -27.80
N ASP A 145 15.29 -18.14 -27.95
CA ASP A 145 15.49 -19.31 -27.07
C ASP A 145 15.82 -18.88 -25.63
N GLU A 146 16.63 -17.82 -25.45
CA GLU A 146 16.95 -17.24 -24.14
C GLU A 146 15.69 -16.66 -23.48
N PHE A 147 14.91 -15.83 -24.18
CA PHE A 147 13.62 -15.33 -23.68
C PHE A 147 12.60 -16.43 -23.40
N ALA A 148 12.55 -17.50 -24.21
CA ALA A 148 11.71 -18.66 -23.94
C ALA A 148 12.11 -19.35 -22.62
N SER A 149 13.42 -19.46 -22.35
CA SER A 149 13.93 -19.97 -21.07
C SER A 149 13.59 -19.06 -19.88
N GLU A 150 13.55 -17.74 -20.06
CA GLU A 150 13.15 -16.78 -19.02
C GLU A 150 11.66 -16.85 -18.74
N LEU A 151 10.82 -16.91 -19.77
CA LEU A 151 9.38 -17.12 -19.62
C LEU A 151 9.06 -18.44 -18.90
N GLN A 152 9.80 -19.52 -19.19
CA GLN A 152 9.64 -20.80 -18.50
C GLN A 152 10.04 -20.72 -17.01
N LYS A 153 11.14 -20.01 -16.67
CA LYS A 153 11.53 -19.75 -15.27
C LYS A 153 10.44 -18.96 -14.54
N LEU A 154 10.01 -17.83 -15.12
CA LEU A 154 8.97 -16.95 -14.58
C LEU A 154 7.63 -17.68 -14.39
N GLN A 155 7.23 -18.57 -15.30
CA GLN A 155 6.08 -19.45 -15.10
C GLN A 155 6.28 -20.38 -13.91
N SER A 156 7.45 -21.03 -13.80
CA SER A 156 7.75 -21.94 -12.69
C SER A 156 7.79 -21.25 -11.32
N ASP A 157 8.23 -19.99 -11.27
CA ASP A 157 8.25 -19.18 -10.04
C ASP A 157 6.83 -18.68 -9.69
N LEU A 158 6.08 -18.20 -10.68
CA LEU A 158 4.69 -17.77 -10.51
C LEU A 158 3.75 -18.93 -10.10
N ASP A 159 4.08 -20.18 -10.43
CA ASP A 159 3.36 -21.37 -9.92
C ASP A 159 3.80 -21.79 -8.50
N LYS A 160 5.03 -21.49 -8.07
CA LYS A 160 5.44 -21.61 -6.65
C LYS A 160 4.71 -20.57 -5.81
N ASP A 161 4.71 -19.31 -6.24
CA ASP A 161 4.01 -18.20 -5.56
C ASP A 161 2.52 -18.51 -5.37
N LYS A 162 1.85 -19.10 -6.37
CA LYS A 162 0.46 -19.59 -6.24
C LYS A 162 0.31 -20.66 -5.16
N ALA A 163 1.24 -21.62 -5.09
CA ALA A 163 1.20 -22.70 -4.10
C ALA A 163 1.46 -22.17 -2.68
N GLU A 164 2.43 -21.26 -2.50
CA GLU A 164 2.67 -20.58 -1.22
C GLU A 164 1.47 -19.72 -0.79
N LEU A 165 0.86 -18.98 -1.72
CA LEU A 165 -0.38 -18.22 -1.45
C LEU A 165 -1.58 -19.14 -1.14
N ALA A 166 -1.62 -20.36 -1.67
CA ALA A 166 -2.65 -21.34 -1.31
C ALA A 166 -2.45 -21.86 0.12
N ALA A 167 -1.22 -22.27 0.48
CA ALA A 167 -0.89 -22.72 1.84
C ALA A 167 -1.06 -21.59 2.89
N ALA A 168 -0.73 -20.34 2.53
CA ALA A 168 -0.98 -19.17 3.37
C ALA A 168 -2.49 -18.90 3.57
N ARG A 169 -3.33 -19.16 2.57
CA ARG A 169 -4.81 -19.06 2.71
C ARG A 169 -5.38 -20.19 3.55
N GLU A 170 -4.86 -21.40 3.42
CA GLU A 170 -5.30 -22.56 4.22
C GLU A 170 -4.98 -22.37 5.70
N SER A 171 -3.73 -22.03 6.04
CA SER A 171 -3.33 -21.72 7.43
C SER A 171 -4.07 -20.50 8.02
N LEU A 172 -4.36 -19.47 7.22
CA LEU A 172 -5.26 -18.37 7.65
C LEU A 172 -6.70 -18.85 7.92
N ALA A 173 -7.22 -19.80 7.13
CA ALA A 173 -8.53 -20.38 7.36
C ALA A 173 -8.58 -21.30 8.60
N GLU A 174 -7.48 -22.01 8.90
CA GLU A 174 -7.33 -22.75 10.16
C GLU A 174 -7.27 -21.82 11.37
N HIS A 175 -6.47 -20.74 11.30
CA HIS A 175 -6.44 -19.73 12.35
C HIS A 175 -7.78 -19.03 12.55
N ALA A 176 -8.55 -18.77 11.48
CA ALA A 176 -9.89 -18.22 11.57
C ALA A 176 -10.88 -19.17 12.27
N LYS A 177 -10.81 -20.49 12.01
CA LYS A 177 -11.58 -21.50 12.74
C LYS A 177 -11.19 -21.51 14.22
N ALA A 178 -9.90 -21.64 14.53
CA ALA A 178 -9.40 -21.69 15.90
C ALA A 178 -9.70 -20.42 16.72
N LEU A 179 -9.79 -19.25 16.09
CA LEU A 179 -10.27 -18.02 16.73
C LEU A 179 -11.78 -18.08 17.04
N LYS A 180 -12.61 -18.57 16.10
CA LYS A 180 -14.06 -18.72 16.30
C LYS A 180 -14.40 -19.76 17.35
N ASP A 181 -13.68 -20.89 17.37
CA ASP A 181 -13.86 -21.94 18.38
C ASP A 181 -13.49 -21.38 19.77
N ARG A 182 -12.42 -20.58 19.84
CA ARG A 182 -12.00 -19.84 21.05
C ARG A 182 -12.99 -18.75 21.48
N GLU A 183 -13.71 -18.13 20.54
CA GLU A 183 -14.76 -17.15 20.81
C GLU A 183 -15.97 -17.83 21.48
N ALA A 184 -16.40 -19.00 20.97
CA ALA A 184 -17.44 -19.81 21.59
C ALA A 184 -17.03 -20.37 22.97
N ASP A 185 -15.77 -20.75 23.15
CA ASP A 185 -15.17 -21.13 24.44
C ASP A 185 -15.19 -19.96 25.46
N LEU A 186 -15.08 -18.71 25.01
CA LEU A 186 -15.17 -17.53 25.87
C LEU A 186 -16.62 -17.18 26.19
N ASP A 187 -17.53 -17.24 25.22
CA ASP A 187 -18.95 -16.97 25.44
C ASP A 187 -19.59 -17.99 26.39
N SER A 188 -19.28 -19.28 26.25
CA SER A 188 -19.74 -20.30 27.20
C SER A 188 -19.27 -20.01 28.63
N ARG A 189 -17.99 -19.66 28.82
CA ARG A 189 -17.46 -19.23 30.13
C ARG A 189 -18.08 -17.93 30.64
N ASN A 190 -18.40 -16.98 29.76
CA ASN A 190 -19.11 -15.76 30.16
C ASN A 190 -20.50 -16.12 30.71
N THR A 191 -21.26 -17.00 30.04
CA THR A 191 -22.57 -17.45 30.55
C THR A 191 -22.47 -18.27 31.85
N GLU A 192 -21.41 -19.07 32.03
CA GLU A 192 -21.12 -19.77 33.28
C GLU A 192 -20.87 -18.77 34.42
N ILE A 193 -20.00 -17.78 34.20
CA ILE A 193 -19.68 -16.71 35.17
C ILE A 193 -20.92 -15.85 35.48
N GLU A 194 -21.75 -15.52 34.50
CA GLU A 194 -23.01 -14.80 34.72
C GLU A 194 -23.98 -15.63 35.59
N SER A 195 -24.04 -16.95 35.38
CA SER A 195 -24.84 -17.85 36.23
C SER A 195 -24.31 -17.96 37.66
N GLU A 196 -22.99 -18.01 37.86
CA GLU A 196 -22.36 -17.93 39.19
C GLU A 196 -22.66 -16.59 39.87
N ILE A 197 -22.60 -15.48 39.14
CA ILE A 197 -22.89 -14.14 39.68
C ILE A 197 -24.37 -14.03 40.06
N ALA A 198 -25.29 -14.53 39.22
CA ALA A 198 -26.72 -14.55 39.53
C ALA A 198 -27.01 -15.41 40.77
N ARG A 199 -26.41 -16.59 40.86
CA ARG A 199 -26.51 -17.47 42.03
C ARG A 199 -25.97 -16.79 43.30
N ARG A 200 -24.76 -16.25 43.28
CA ARG A 200 -24.15 -15.59 44.45
C ARG A 200 -24.89 -14.32 44.87
N LYS A 201 -25.55 -13.62 43.95
CA LYS A 201 -26.50 -12.55 44.30
C LYS A 201 -27.67 -13.10 45.09
N SER A 202 -28.35 -14.15 44.60
CA SER A 202 -29.47 -14.75 45.34
C SER A 202 -29.08 -15.33 46.70
N GLU A 203 -27.87 -15.91 46.84
CA GLU A 203 -27.32 -16.36 48.13
C GLU A 203 -27.00 -15.18 49.09
N LEU A 204 -26.65 -14.00 48.57
CA LEU A 204 -26.46 -12.79 49.36
C LEU A 204 -27.80 -12.13 49.75
N ASP A 205 -28.77 -12.08 48.84
CA ASP A 205 -30.10 -11.54 49.09
C ASP A 205 -30.85 -12.37 50.14
N GLN A 206 -30.76 -13.71 50.07
CA GLN A 206 -31.26 -14.61 51.11
C GLN A 206 -30.64 -14.31 52.47
N ARG A 207 -29.30 -14.19 52.54
CA ARG A 207 -28.60 -13.84 53.80
C ARG A 207 -28.95 -12.45 54.32
N ALA A 208 -29.27 -11.50 53.42
CA ALA A 208 -29.70 -10.17 53.82
C ALA A 208 -31.10 -10.20 54.48
N GLU A 209 -32.04 -11.01 53.96
CA GLU A 209 -33.33 -11.23 54.62
C GLU A 209 -33.22 -12.08 55.88
N GLU A 210 -32.37 -13.11 55.92
CA GLU A 210 -32.05 -13.85 57.17
C GLU A 210 -31.54 -12.92 58.27
N LEU A 211 -30.61 -12.01 57.94
CA LEU A 211 -30.08 -11.02 58.88
C LEU A 211 -31.13 -9.99 59.31
N LYS A 212 -32.02 -9.53 58.41
CA LYS A 212 -33.15 -8.65 58.77
C LYS A 212 -34.11 -9.35 59.73
N CYS A 213 -34.48 -10.61 59.45
CA CYS A 213 -35.36 -11.40 60.32
C CYS A 213 -34.71 -11.67 61.68
N ALA A 214 -33.42 -12.01 61.72
CA ALA A 214 -32.67 -12.17 62.96
C ALA A 214 -32.57 -10.86 63.76
N GLN A 215 -32.35 -9.73 63.09
CA GLN A 215 -32.31 -8.40 63.72
C GLN A 215 -33.68 -7.95 64.24
N ALA A 216 -34.76 -8.25 63.52
CA ALA A 216 -36.13 -8.02 63.98
C ALA A 216 -36.43 -8.85 65.23
N ALA A 217 -36.20 -10.16 65.20
CA ALA A 217 -36.39 -11.05 66.34
C ALA A 217 -35.53 -10.65 67.56
N ALA A 218 -34.29 -10.19 67.33
CA ALA A 218 -33.44 -9.64 68.40
C ALA A 218 -33.99 -8.33 69.00
N SER A 219 -34.63 -7.49 68.18
CA SER A 219 -35.30 -6.27 68.67
C SER A 219 -36.59 -6.55 69.44
N GLU A 220 -37.36 -7.57 69.03
CA GLU A 220 -38.54 -8.05 69.76
C GLU A 220 -38.14 -8.69 71.10
N ALA A 221 -37.09 -9.50 71.12
CA ALA A 221 -36.51 -10.05 72.35
C ALA A 221 -36.04 -8.95 73.30
N ALA A 222 -35.30 -7.95 72.80
CA ALA A 222 -34.88 -6.80 73.61
C ALA A 222 -36.06 -5.96 74.13
N ALA A 223 -37.14 -5.84 73.37
CA ALA A 223 -38.38 -5.20 73.83
C ALA A 223 -39.05 -6.01 74.95
N ALA A 224 -39.17 -7.33 74.78
CA ALA A 224 -39.72 -8.24 75.78
C ALA A 224 -38.89 -8.26 77.08
N ASP A 225 -37.56 -8.30 76.99
CA ASP A 225 -36.65 -8.16 78.13
C ASP A 225 -36.84 -6.82 78.84
N SER A 226 -37.04 -5.72 78.09
CA SER A 226 -37.30 -4.40 78.67
C SER A 226 -38.65 -4.32 79.40
N GLU A 227 -39.65 -5.06 78.95
CA GLU A 227 -40.95 -5.13 79.62
C GLU A 227 -40.91 -6.08 80.83
N LEU A 228 -40.21 -7.22 80.73
CA LEU A 228 -39.93 -8.10 81.87
C LEU A 228 -39.17 -7.34 82.98
N ALA A 229 -38.18 -6.52 82.61
CA ALA A 229 -37.47 -5.66 83.55
C ALA A 229 -38.42 -4.64 84.23
N ARG A 230 -39.32 -3.99 83.48
CA ARG A 230 -40.33 -3.06 84.04
C ARG A 230 -41.33 -3.76 84.97
N ARG A 231 -41.78 -4.96 84.62
CA ARG A 231 -42.65 -5.79 85.47
C ARG A 231 -41.92 -6.19 86.74
N LEU A 232 -40.64 -6.59 86.64
CA LEU A 232 -39.81 -6.91 87.80
C LEU A 232 -39.59 -5.71 88.72
N THR A 233 -39.34 -4.50 88.19
CA THR A 233 -39.20 -3.30 89.03
C THR A 233 -40.52 -2.95 89.73
N ALA A 234 -41.66 -3.01 89.04
CA ALA A 234 -42.96 -2.77 89.63
C ALA A 234 -43.31 -3.80 90.72
N GLU A 235 -42.98 -5.08 90.53
CA GLU A 235 -43.11 -6.12 91.56
C GLU A 235 -42.19 -5.86 92.76
N THR A 236 -40.94 -5.40 92.56
CA THR A 236 -40.08 -5.03 93.69
C THR A 236 -40.58 -3.82 94.46
N GLU A 237 -41.11 -2.81 93.78
CA GLU A 237 -41.72 -1.62 94.40
C GLU A 237 -42.98 -2.01 95.19
N ALA A 238 -43.85 -2.86 94.62
CA ALA A 238 -45.03 -3.38 95.31
C ALA A 238 -44.66 -4.22 96.55
N ASN A 239 -43.61 -5.05 96.47
CA ASN A 239 -43.11 -5.83 97.60
C ASN A 239 -42.50 -4.93 98.70
N GLU A 240 -41.82 -3.84 98.34
CA GLU A 240 -41.28 -2.88 99.31
C GLU A 240 -42.40 -2.05 99.97
N GLN A 241 -43.43 -1.68 99.21
CA GLN A 241 -44.63 -1.03 99.75
C GLN A 241 -45.41 -1.96 100.70
N LEU A 242 -45.59 -3.24 100.35
CA LEU A 242 -46.18 -4.25 101.24
C LEU A 242 -45.37 -4.42 102.53
N ARG A 243 -44.04 -4.40 102.47
CA ARG A 243 -43.18 -4.42 103.68
C ARG A 243 -43.40 -3.18 104.55
N SER A 244 -43.47 -2.00 103.93
CA SER A 244 -43.77 -0.75 104.64
C SER A 244 -45.12 -0.79 105.35
N ASP A 245 -46.15 -1.37 104.71
CA ASP A 245 -47.46 -1.53 105.33
C ASP A 245 -47.51 -2.62 106.41
N ILE A 246 -46.74 -3.70 106.27
CA ILE A 246 -46.53 -4.69 107.34
C ILE A 246 -45.85 -4.03 108.55
N GLU A 247 -44.81 -3.21 108.37
CA GLU A 247 -44.24 -2.41 109.47
C GLU A 247 -45.26 -1.45 110.08
N ARG A 248 -46.09 -0.80 109.25
CA ARG A 248 -47.14 0.12 109.69
C ARG A 248 -48.26 -0.59 110.48
N VAL A 249 -48.50 -1.88 110.21
CA VAL A 249 -49.40 -2.73 111.01
C VAL A 249 -48.71 -3.19 112.28
N ALA A 250 -47.47 -3.69 112.21
CA ALA A 250 -46.71 -4.14 113.38
C ALA A 250 -46.54 -3.03 114.44
N ARG A 251 -46.27 -1.79 114.01
CA ARG A 251 -46.23 -0.62 114.92
C ARG A 251 -47.59 -0.33 115.56
N ARG A 252 -48.70 -0.53 114.85
CA ARG A 252 -50.06 -0.38 115.39
C ARG A 252 -50.38 -1.49 116.40
N CYS A 253 -50.00 -2.74 116.12
CA CYS A 253 -50.10 -3.84 117.08
C CYS A 253 -49.30 -3.54 118.35
N ALA A 254 -48.04 -3.10 118.22
CA ALA A 254 -47.21 -2.72 119.37
C ALA A 254 -47.84 -1.61 120.22
N THR A 255 -48.43 -0.56 119.61
CA THR A 255 -49.17 0.47 120.37
C THR A 255 -50.48 -0.05 120.98
N GLN A 256 -51.08 -1.10 120.43
CA GLN A 256 -52.24 -1.77 121.04
C GLN A 256 -51.82 -2.69 122.19
N GLU A 257 -50.67 -3.34 122.11
CA GLU A 257 -50.06 -4.11 123.20
C GLU A 257 -49.64 -3.20 124.36
N GLU A 258 -49.10 -2.00 124.06
CA GLU A 258 -48.79 -0.95 125.04
C GLU A 258 -50.05 -0.44 125.76
N VAL A 259 -51.12 -0.11 125.02
CA VAL A 259 -52.42 0.26 125.60
C VAL A 259 -53.06 -0.90 126.38
N LEU A 260 -52.89 -2.15 125.95
CA LEU A 260 -53.37 -3.32 126.71
C LEU A 260 -52.59 -3.48 128.03
N ALA A 261 -51.29 -3.20 128.05
CA ALA A 261 -50.50 -3.18 129.28
C ALA A 261 -50.95 -2.06 130.24
N GLU A 262 -51.26 -0.86 129.74
CA GLU A 262 -51.89 0.21 130.55
C GLU A 262 -53.24 -0.23 131.15
N TYR A 263 -54.07 -0.96 130.39
CA TYR A 263 -55.32 -1.55 130.91
C TYR A 263 -55.08 -2.66 131.93
N GLU A 264 -54.04 -3.49 131.79
CA GLU A 264 -53.68 -4.50 132.80
C GLU A 264 -53.14 -3.86 134.09
N GLU A 265 -52.40 -2.75 134.00
CA GLU A 265 -51.96 -1.97 135.17
C GLU A 265 -53.14 -1.29 135.87
N LEU A 266 -54.07 -0.69 135.13
CA LEU A 266 -55.34 -0.17 135.66
C LEU A 266 -56.17 -1.27 136.35
N LEU A 267 -56.25 -2.46 135.77
CA LEU A 267 -56.92 -3.62 136.39
C LEU A 267 -56.17 -4.15 137.62
N ALA A 268 -54.85 -3.97 137.72
CA ALA A 268 -54.10 -4.26 138.94
C ALA A 268 -54.42 -3.27 140.06
N VAL A 269 -54.54 -1.97 139.74
CA VAL A 269 -54.96 -0.92 140.70
C VAL A 269 -56.39 -1.13 141.19
N GLU A 270 -57.34 -1.41 140.29
CA GLU A 270 -58.71 -1.82 140.65
C GLU A 270 -58.72 -3.02 141.61
N ARG A 271 -57.91 -4.05 141.33
CA ARG A 271 -57.79 -5.24 142.20
C ARG A 271 -57.19 -4.91 143.57
N THR A 272 -56.22 -4.00 143.69
CA THR A 272 -55.74 -3.57 145.01
C THR A 272 -56.81 -2.79 145.76
N HIS A 273 -57.58 -1.93 145.09
CA HIS A 273 -58.64 -1.16 145.74
C HIS A 273 -59.81 -2.04 146.22
N ILE A 274 -60.18 -3.08 145.44
CA ILE A 274 -61.11 -4.12 145.89
C ILE A 274 -60.56 -4.86 147.13
N HIS A 275 -59.25 -5.13 147.19
CA HIS A 275 -58.63 -5.78 148.34
C HIS A 275 -58.66 -4.89 149.60
N GLU A 276 -58.42 -3.58 149.45
CA GLU A 276 -58.59 -2.60 150.54
C GLU A 276 -60.04 -2.58 151.06
N ILE A 277 -61.04 -2.52 150.17
CA ILE A 277 -62.46 -2.52 150.54
C ILE A 277 -62.86 -3.83 151.26
N VAL A 278 -62.38 -4.99 150.79
CA VAL A 278 -62.59 -6.28 151.47
C VAL A 278 -61.94 -6.30 152.85
N SER A 279 -60.75 -5.72 153.02
CA SER A 279 -60.08 -5.63 154.33
C SER A 279 -60.85 -4.72 155.31
N ALA A 280 -61.43 -3.63 154.82
CA ALA A 280 -62.22 -2.69 155.63
C ALA A 280 -63.52 -3.30 156.17
N ILE A 281 -64.09 -4.29 155.47
CA ILE A 281 -65.31 -5.01 155.88
C ILE A 281 -65.03 -6.07 156.96
N GLN A 282 -63.79 -6.58 157.08
CA GLN A 282 -63.46 -7.69 157.98
C GLN A 282 -63.13 -7.30 159.43
N SER A 283 -63.08 -6.00 159.77
CA SER A 283 -62.63 -5.52 161.09
C SER A 283 -63.73 -5.07 162.05
N ARG A 284 -65.00 -5.44 161.81
CA ARG A 284 -66.14 -4.98 162.65
C ARG A 284 -67.30 -5.97 162.76
N ASP A 285 -67.09 -7.07 163.49
CA ASP A 285 -67.85 -7.40 164.71
C ASP A 285 -67.26 -8.68 165.34
N ALA A 286 -67.40 -8.83 166.67
CA ALA A 286 -66.65 -9.82 167.44
C ALA A 286 -67.52 -10.66 168.38
N GLU A 287 -67.29 -11.99 168.31
CA GLU A 287 -67.57 -12.98 169.37
C GLU A 287 -69.07 -13.28 169.70
N PRO A 288 -69.41 -14.39 170.41
CA PRO A 288 -68.51 -15.32 171.11
C PRO A 288 -68.72 -16.84 170.88
N SER A 289 -67.75 -17.59 171.42
CA SER A 289 -67.90 -18.84 172.21
C SER A 289 -67.53 -20.23 171.63
N VAL A 290 -66.38 -20.71 172.13
CA VAL A 290 -66.16 -22.03 172.80
C VAL A 290 -66.61 -23.34 172.12
N THR A 291 -65.64 -24.07 171.57
CA THR A 291 -65.27 -25.48 171.95
C THR A 291 -64.01 -25.86 171.15
N ARG A 292 -62.78 -25.86 171.71
CA ARG A 292 -62.17 -26.85 172.62
C ARG A 292 -62.42 -28.34 172.27
N SER A 293 -61.33 -29.10 172.28
CA SER A 293 -61.20 -30.58 172.28
C SER A 293 -61.64 -31.40 171.04
N LYS A 294 -61.04 -31.10 169.88
CA LYS A 294 -60.47 -32.12 168.97
C LYS A 294 -59.08 -31.61 168.52
N ILE A 295 -58.03 -31.68 169.36
CA ILE A 295 -57.21 -32.88 169.67
C ILE A 295 -56.65 -33.45 168.36
N GLU A 296 -55.39 -33.18 168.02
CA GLU A 296 -54.19 -34.02 168.30
C GLU A 296 -54.21 -35.45 167.69
N GLU A 297 -55.30 -35.87 167.04
CA GLU A 297 -55.39 -37.12 166.28
C GLU A 297 -55.56 -36.86 164.79
N LEU A 298 -54.43 -36.60 164.10
CA LEU A 298 -53.95 -37.45 162.99
C LEU A 298 -52.66 -36.90 162.35
N LYS A 299 -51.56 -36.87 163.12
CA LYS A 299 -50.17 -36.76 162.60
C LYS A 299 -49.73 -38.01 161.78
N LYS A 300 -50.64 -38.69 161.06
CA LYS A 300 -50.46 -40.10 160.64
C LYS A 300 -50.96 -40.52 159.24
N CYS A 301 -51.45 -39.62 158.40
CA CYS A 301 -51.55 -39.85 156.95
C CYS A 301 -50.67 -38.82 156.25
N LEU A 302 -49.43 -39.20 155.92
CA LEU A 302 -49.00 -39.65 154.58
C LEU A 302 -49.28 -38.58 153.49
N ALA A 303 -48.28 -38.00 152.83
CA ALA A 303 -47.15 -38.67 152.14
C ALA A 303 -47.60 -39.63 151.02
N HIS A 304 -48.63 -39.23 150.27
CA HIS A 304 -49.06 -39.90 149.04
C HIS A 304 -49.46 -38.89 147.95
N GLU A 305 -48.50 -38.05 147.53
CA GLU A 305 -48.33 -37.67 146.12
C GLU A 305 -46.94 -37.03 145.89
N ARG A 306 -45.92 -37.90 145.90
CA ARG A 306 -44.60 -37.63 145.31
C ARG A 306 -44.31 -38.68 144.24
N GLN A 307 -45.36 -39.17 143.56
CA GLN A 307 -45.31 -40.43 142.81
C GLN A 307 -45.70 -40.31 141.33
N GLU A 308 -46.36 -39.22 140.91
CA GLU A 308 -46.43 -38.82 139.48
C GLU A 308 -45.12 -38.14 139.02
N ARG A 309 -44.01 -38.89 139.03
CA ARG A 309 -42.68 -38.39 138.61
C ARG A 309 -42.23 -38.85 137.22
N ASP A 310 -42.52 -40.11 136.87
CA ASP A 310 -41.70 -40.85 135.88
C ASP A 310 -42.54 -41.56 134.78
N ARG A 311 -43.48 -40.87 134.10
CA ARG A 311 -44.35 -41.56 133.11
C ARG A 311 -44.54 -41.04 131.68
N LEU A 312 -44.11 -39.83 131.28
CA LEU A 312 -44.15 -39.41 129.87
C LEU A 312 -42.83 -38.81 129.32
N VAL A 313 -41.70 -39.39 129.74
CA VAL A 313 -40.41 -39.23 129.03
C VAL A 313 -40.32 -40.12 127.77
N GLN A 314 -41.30 -40.99 127.51
CA GLN A 314 -41.34 -41.90 126.35
C GLN A 314 -42.53 -41.67 125.41
N ARG A 315 -42.44 -40.59 124.63
CA ARG A 315 -43.08 -40.46 123.31
C ARG A 315 -42.35 -39.43 122.43
N ILE A 316 -41.02 -39.39 122.43
CA ILE A 316 -40.20 -40.11 121.43
C ILE A 316 -41.06 -40.90 120.42
N GLY A 317 -41.10 -40.46 119.16
CA GLY A 317 -41.85 -41.14 118.12
C GLY A 317 -42.20 -40.29 116.90
N GLU A 318 -41.18 -39.86 116.15
CA GLU A 318 -41.21 -39.76 114.67
C GLU A 318 -42.10 -38.66 114.02
N LEU A 319 -41.73 -37.97 112.93
CA LEU A 319 -40.44 -37.81 112.23
C LEU A 319 -40.43 -36.48 111.44
N GLN A 320 -39.26 -35.83 111.37
CA GLN A 320 -38.68 -35.10 110.20
C GLN A 320 -39.36 -33.87 109.55
N ASN A 321 -38.47 -32.92 109.19
CA ASN A 321 -38.54 -31.98 108.06
C ASN A 321 -39.49 -30.74 108.17
N ALA A 322 -39.09 -29.51 107.79
CA ALA A 322 -37.80 -29.05 107.25
C ALA A 322 -37.44 -27.57 107.56
N ALA A 323 -36.14 -27.34 107.76
CA ALA A 323 -35.30 -26.27 107.21
C ALA A 323 -35.62 -24.75 107.41
N LYS A 324 -34.68 -24.10 108.12
CA LYS A 324 -33.89 -22.90 107.72
C LYS A 324 -34.62 -21.58 107.36
N SER A 325 -34.41 -20.56 108.19
CA SER A 325 -33.84 -19.21 107.87
C SER A 325 -33.96 -18.30 109.13
N SER A 326 -33.37 -17.10 109.29
CA SER A 326 -32.46 -16.29 108.45
C SER A 326 -31.49 -15.43 109.32
N SER A 327 -30.79 -14.49 108.67
CA SER A 327 -30.06 -13.29 109.16
C SER A 327 -30.68 -12.44 110.28
N ALA A 328 -30.05 -11.39 110.84
CA ALA A 328 -28.63 -11.02 111.10
C ALA A 328 -28.55 -9.61 111.75
N GLY A 329 -27.48 -9.32 112.52
CA GLY A 329 -26.88 -7.97 112.60
C GLY A 329 -26.94 -7.20 113.95
N THR A 330 -25.92 -6.34 114.15
CA THR A 330 -25.78 -5.25 115.17
C THR A 330 -25.65 -5.65 116.66
N ALA A 331 -24.85 -4.98 117.51
CA ALA A 331 -23.73 -4.03 117.29
C ALA A 331 -22.85 -3.82 118.56
N ALA A 332 -21.76 -3.04 118.40
CA ALA A 332 -21.06 -2.19 119.40
C ALA A 332 -19.72 -2.62 120.08
N ALA A 333 -18.94 -1.56 120.43
CA ALA A 333 -17.89 -1.46 121.47
C ALA A 333 -16.43 -2.01 121.28
N GLY A 334 -15.57 -1.21 120.64
CA GLY A 334 -14.47 -0.54 121.38
C GLY A 334 -13.00 -1.00 121.27
N ARG A 335 -12.08 0.00 121.16
CA ARG A 335 -10.59 -0.03 121.24
C ARG A 335 -9.83 -0.63 120.04
N GLY A 336 -8.90 0.05 119.35
CA GLY A 336 -8.57 1.48 119.32
C GLY A 336 -7.16 1.87 119.79
N ALA A 337 -6.11 1.66 118.97
CA ALA A 337 -4.79 2.31 119.14
C ALA A 337 -3.88 2.31 117.89
N THR A 338 -3.70 1.18 117.20
CA THR A 338 -2.52 0.94 116.35
C THR A 338 -2.69 1.19 114.84
N ALA A 339 -3.92 1.29 114.34
CA ALA A 339 -4.20 1.26 112.88
C ALA A 339 -3.79 2.53 112.09
N LEU A 340 -3.69 3.70 112.74
CA LEU A 340 -3.53 4.98 112.03
C LEU A 340 -2.15 5.17 111.40
N ARG A 341 -1.08 4.64 112.00
CA ARG A 341 0.31 4.81 111.52
C ARG A 341 0.55 4.11 110.18
N GLN A 342 -0.05 2.92 109.97
CA GLN A 342 0.08 2.18 108.71
C GLN A 342 -0.69 2.79 107.54
N ARG A 343 -1.85 3.45 107.79
CA ARG A 343 -2.65 4.10 106.75
C ARG A 343 -1.91 5.27 106.07
N ARG A 344 -1.11 6.05 106.80
CA ARG A 344 -0.34 7.19 106.23
C ARG A 344 0.77 6.72 105.28
N LEU A 345 1.60 5.75 105.68
CA LEU A 345 2.68 5.22 104.84
C LEU A 345 2.19 4.52 103.55
N LYS A 346 1.01 3.87 103.60
CA LYS A 346 0.40 3.27 102.41
C LYS A 346 -0.05 4.32 101.38
N ARG A 347 -0.50 5.52 101.79
CA ARG A 347 -0.88 6.61 100.86
C ARG A 347 0.32 7.18 100.09
N CYS A 348 1.42 7.53 100.76
CA CYS A 348 2.59 8.10 100.07
C CYS A 348 3.24 7.12 99.07
N ARG A 349 3.26 5.82 99.39
CA ARG A 349 3.72 4.77 98.45
C ARG A 349 2.76 4.51 97.28
N ALA A 350 1.48 4.88 97.38
CA ALA A 350 0.56 4.82 96.25
C ALA A 350 0.82 5.97 95.27
N ILE A 351 0.87 7.21 95.77
CA ILE A 351 1.04 8.43 94.96
C ILE A 351 2.33 8.37 94.13
N LEU A 352 3.46 7.99 94.74
CA LEU A 352 4.74 7.88 94.00
C LEU A 352 4.69 6.84 92.87
N ARG A 353 4.01 5.70 93.06
CA ARG A 353 3.82 4.69 92.00
C ARG A 353 2.91 5.22 90.89
N GLU A 354 1.88 5.98 91.24
CA GLU A 354 0.96 6.58 90.28
C GLU A 354 1.69 7.59 89.38
N HIS A 355 2.49 8.50 89.95
CA HIS A 355 3.30 9.45 89.17
C HIS A 355 4.33 8.76 88.27
N VAL A 356 5.06 7.75 88.77
CA VAL A 356 5.98 6.96 87.93
C VAL A 356 5.23 6.26 86.79
N SER A 357 4.03 5.72 87.04
CA SER A 357 3.21 5.10 85.98
C SER A 357 2.73 6.11 84.93
N LYS A 358 2.43 7.36 85.32
CA LYS A 358 2.01 8.43 84.41
C LYS A 358 3.18 8.92 83.55
N VAL A 359 4.37 9.10 84.14
CA VAL A 359 5.59 9.46 83.38
C VAL A 359 5.93 8.36 82.37
N ARG A 360 5.90 7.07 82.77
CA ARG A 360 6.22 5.95 81.87
C ARG A 360 5.25 5.87 80.69
N LYS A 361 3.94 6.02 80.94
CA LYS A 361 2.91 6.12 79.89
C LYS A 361 3.10 7.33 78.99
N ALA A 362 3.52 8.49 79.53
CA ALA A 362 3.81 9.67 78.72
C ALA A 362 5.03 9.46 77.80
N SER A 363 6.11 8.82 78.29
CA SER A 363 7.24 8.45 77.44
C SER A 363 6.88 7.40 76.37
N GLU A 364 6.01 6.43 76.70
CA GLU A 364 5.51 5.43 75.73
C GLU A 364 4.63 6.08 74.64
N VAL A 365 3.82 7.08 74.98
CA VAL A 365 3.04 7.86 74.01
C VAL A 365 3.94 8.74 73.13
N LEU A 366 4.96 9.40 73.71
CA LEU A 366 5.92 10.20 72.94
C LEU A 366 6.75 9.32 71.99
N ALA A 367 7.25 8.17 72.45
CA ALA A 367 7.96 7.20 71.61
C ALA A 367 7.10 6.78 70.41
N LYS A 368 5.83 6.40 70.64
CA LYS A 368 4.89 6.05 69.56
C LYS A 368 4.58 7.21 68.62
N ARG A 369 4.65 8.46 69.07
CA ARG A 369 4.50 9.64 68.17
C ARG A 369 5.75 9.88 67.33
N PHE A 370 6.96 9.69 67.87
CA PHE A 370 8.19 9.73 67.07
C PHE A 370 8.23 8.59 66.05
N GLU A 371 7.89 7.37 66.47
CA GLU A 371 7.79 6.19 65.59
C GLU A 371 6.78 6.40 64.45
N GLN A 372 5.61 7.01 64.74
CA GLN A 372 4.65 7.41 63.70
C GLN A 372 5.21 8.49 62.76
N CYS A 373 5.97 9.46 63.26
CA CYS A 373 6.62 10.46 62.40
C CYS A 373 7.70 9.85 61.50
N GLU A 374 8.52 8.94 62.00
CA GLU A 374 9.50 8.21 61.19
C GLU A 374 8.82 7.31 60.15
N GLN A 375 7.73 6.62 60.50
CA GLN A 375 6.93 5.84 59.55
C GLN A 375 6.36 6.72 58.43
N VAL A 376 5.83 7.91 58.74
CA VAL A 376 5.31 8.85 57.72
C VAL A 376 6.44 9.43 56.85
N LEU A 377 7.62 9.73 57.42
CA LEU A 377 8.78 10.19 56.65
C LEU A 377 9.33 9.08 55.74
N ALA A 378 9.40 7.84 56.23
CA ALA A 378 9.79 6.67 55.44
C ALA A 378 8.80 6.40 54.29
N GLN A 379 7.48 6.48 54.56
CA GLN A 379 6.45 6.36 53.52
C GLN A 379 6.56 7.47 52.46
N ARG A 380 6.82 8.72 52.87
CA ARG A 380 7.06 9.83 51.92
C ARG A 380 8.33 9.63 51.09
N ALA A 381 9.42 9.15 51.70
CA ALA A 381 10.65 8.82 50.97
C ALA A 381 10.45 7.67 49.98
N GLN A 382 9.69 6.63 50.36
CA GLN A 382 9.31 5.52 49.48
C GLN A 382 8.42 6.01 48.32
N LEU A 383 7.42 6.85 48.58
CA LEU A 383 6.57 7.45 47.54
C LEU A 383 7.34 8.35 46.57
N ALA A 384 8.33 9.12 47.06
CA ALA A 384 9.21 9.91 46.21
C ALA A 384 10.14 9.02 45.35
N ALA A 385 10.60 7.88 45.89
CA ALA A 385 11.38 6.91 45.15
C ALA A 385 10.53 6.19 44.07
N THR A 386 9.30 5.79 44.38
CA THR A 386 8.41 5.14 43.40
C THR A 386 7.91 6.13 42.34
N LYS A 387 7.63 7.40 42.67
CA LYS A 387 7.33 8.44 41.65
C LYS A 387 8.48 8.55 40.64
N ARG A 388 9.74 8.66 41.11
CA ARG A 388 10.93 8.71 40.23
C ARG A 388 11.13 7.42 39.40
N GLN A 389 10.86 6.25 39.97
CA GLN A 389 10.92 4.99 39.21
C GLN A 389 9.83 4.92 38.14
N LEU A 390 8.60 5.39 38.43
CA LEU A 390 7.51 5.50 37.47
C LEU A 390 7.79 6.52 36.37
N GLU A 391 8.42 7.65 36.68
CA GLU A 391 8.87 8.65 35.70
C GLU A 391 9.92 8.07 34.74
N VAL A 392 10.94 7.37 35.26
CA VAL A 392 12.00 6.74 34.44
C VAL A 392 11.43 5.59 33.60
N ALA A 393 10.57 4.74 34.19
CA ALA A 393 9.89 3.66 33.46
C ALA A 393 8.94 4.22 32.39
N GLY A 394 8.19 5.28 32.71
CA GLY A 394 7.31 6.00 31.81
C GLY A 394 8.06 6.61 30.63
N ALA A 395 9.22 7.24 30.87
CA ALA A 395 10.09 7.77 29.82
C ALA A 395 10.65 6.66 28.92
N ALA A 396 11.03 5.50 29.49
CA ALA A 396 11.49 4.34 28.72
C ALA A 396 10.36 3.72 27.86
N LEU A 397 9.15 3.62 28.42
CA LEU A 397 7.95 3.16 27.70
C LEU A 397 7.54 4.16 26.61
N ALA A 398 7.59 5.46 26.87
CA ALA A 398 7.30 6.52 25.90
C ALA A 398 8.27 6.47 24.70
N ARG A 399 9.57 6.25 24.93
CA ARG A 399 10.57 6.04 23.87
C ARG A 399 10.26 4.78 23.03
N ARG A 400 9.90 3.67 23.68
CA ARG A 400 9.51 2.40 23.01
C ARG A 400 8.16 2.50 22.28
N ALA A 401 7.25 3.35 22.73
CA ALA A 401 5.99 3.63 22.05
C ALA A 401 6.19 4.58 20.86
N ALA A 402 7.08 5.57 20.99
CA ALA A 402 7.40 6.52 19.92
C ALA A 402 8.00 5.82 18.68
N SER A 403 8.94 4.89 18.85
CA SER A 403 9.52 4.15 17.72
C SER A 403 8.48 3.28 17.00
N LYS A 404 7.61 2.57 17.74
CA LYS A 404 6.50 1.81 17.15
C LYS A 404 5.50 2.71 16.41
N ARG A 405 5.12 3.87 16.99
CA ARG A 405 4.23 4.84 16.35
C ARG A 405 4.84 5.46 15.09
N ALA A 406 6.15 5.72 15.09
CA ALA A 406 6.87 6.21 13.91
C ALA A 406 6.85 5.18 12.76
N GLY A 407 7.10 3.89 13.05
CA GLY A 407 7.03 2.82 12.05
C GLY A 407 5.63 2.59 11.47
N ILE A 408 4.58 2.75 12.29
CA ILE A 408 3.18 2.72 11.80
C ILE A 408 2.92 3.93 10.90
N LEU A 409 3.39 5.13 11.29
CA LEU A 409 3.25 6.35 10.48
C LEU A 409 3.93 6.22 9.12
N THR A 410 5.17 5.74 9.06
CA THR A 410 5.88 5.55 7.78
C THR A 410 5.18 4.52 6.90
N LEU A 411 4.72 3.39 7.46
CA LEU A 411 3.96 2.39 6.72
C LEU A 411 2.64 2.96 6.18
N CYS A 412 1.89 3.73 6.98
CA CYS A 412 0.69 4.43 6.52
C CYS A 412 0.98 5.46 5.42
N THR A 413 2.11 6.19 5.47
CA THR A 413 2.51 7.10 4.38
C THR A 413 2.85 6.35 3.09
N VAL A 414 3.51 5.19 3.17
CA VAL A 414 3.81 4.36 1.98
C VAL A 414 2.52 3.77 1.38
N VAL A 415 1.63 3.23 2.20
CA VAL A 415 0.34 2.68 1.74
C VAL A 415 -0.53 3.76 1.11
N THR A 416 -0.60 4.95 1.69
CA THR A 416 -1.36 6.07 1.08
C THR A 416 -0.72 6.57 -0.21
N LEU A 417 0.61 6.63 -0.32
CA LEU A 417 1.29 6.93 -1.59
C LEU A 417 1.00 5.89 -2.69
N ALA A 418 0.98 4.60 -2.34
CA ALA A 418 0.64 3.52 -3.27
C ALA A 418 -0.81 3.62 -3.76
N VAL A 419 -1.76 3.87 -2.84
CA VAL A 419 -3.18 4.09 -3.18
C VAL A 419 -3.37 5.33 -4.05
N LEU A 420 -2.73 6.45 -3.71
CA LEU A 420 -2.75 7.68 -4.53
C LEU A 420 -2.14 7.46 -5.92
N SER A 421 -1.10 6.63 -6.05
CA SER A 421 -0.49 6.30 -7.35
C SER A 421 -1.44 5.48 -8.22
N GLY A 422 -2.09 4.46 -7.66
CA GLY A 422 -3.08 3.65 -8.38
C GLY A 422 -4.33 4.44 -8.76
N LEU A 423 -4.81 5.33 -7.87
CA LEU A 423 -5.92 6.24 -8.17
C LEU A 423 -5.54 7.28 -9.24
N SER A 424 -4.32 7.85 -9.19
CA SER A 424 -3.82 8.78 -10.21
C SER A 424 -3.82 8.12 -11.60
N TRP A 425 -3.28 6.89 -11.70
CA TRP A 425 -3.27 6.12 -12.94
C TRP A 425 -4.68 5.83 -13.46
N SER A 426 -5.60 5.42 -12.57
CA SER A 426 -7.00 5.15 -12.91
C SER A 426 -7.73 6.40 -13.43
N VAL A 427 -7.62 7.53 -12.70
CA VAL A 427 -8.23 8.81 -13.08
C VAL A 427 -7.67 9.32 -14.41
N VAL A 428 -6.35 9.24 -14.63
CA VAL A 428 -5.76 9.65 -15.90
C VAL A 428 -6.19 8.73 -17.05
N GLY A 429 -6.34 7.42 -16.80
CA GLY A 429 -6.87 6.48 -17.79
C GLY A 429 -8.31 6.75 -18.23
N GLN A 430 -9.14 7.38 -17.37
CA GLN A 430 -10.51 7.78 -17.69
C GLN A 430 -10.60 9.20 -18.29
N ALA A 431 -9.89 10.17 -17.72
CA ALA A 431 -9.94 11.58 -18.13
C ALA A 431 -9.11 11.87 -19.40
N TRP A 432 -8.04 11.12 -19.62
CA TRP A 432 -7.19 11.20 -20.81
C TRP A 432 -6.95 9.81 -21.42
N PRO A 433 -7.97 9.23 -22.07
CA PRO A 433 -7.77 8.03 -22.87
C PRO A 433 -6.80 8.35 -24.01
N GLY A 434 -5.59 7.77 -23.94
CA GLY A 434 -4.55 7.96 -24.96
C GLY A 434 -5.01 7.57 -26.37
N ASP A 435 -4.27 8.05 -27.37
CA ASP A 435 -4.62 7.87 -28.78
C ASP A 435 -4.26 6.47 -29.30
N PHE A 436 -5.20 5.85 -30.01
CA PHE A 436 -5.03 4.53 -30.63
C PHE A 436 -5.20 4.62 -32.14
N ALA A 437 -4.33 3.94 -32.89
CA ALA A 437 -4.61 3.57 -34.27
C ALA A 437 -5.71 2.50 -34.28
N ALA A 438 -6.82 2.80 -34.95
CA ALA A 438 -7.67 1.78 -35.53
C ALA A 438 -7.29 1.59 -37.00
N ARG A 439 -7.32 0.33 -37.47
CA ARG A 439 -7.10 -0.04 -38.87
C ARG A 439 -8.27 -0.86 -39.40
N ALA A 440 -8.60 -0.68 -40.67
CA ALA A 440 -9.60 -1.45 -41.41
C ALA A 440 -9.07 -1.71 -42.83
N GLU A 441 -9.27 -2.91 -43.36
CA GLU A 441 -8.88 -3.25 -44.74
C GLU A 441 -10.12 -3.37 -45.61
N ILE A 442 -10.12 -2.65 -46.72
CA ILE A 442 -11.15 -2.67 -47.76
C ILE A 442 -10.52 -3.24 -49.03
N VAL A 443 -11.25 -4.10 -49.75
CA VAL A 443 -10.77 -4.82 -50.94
C VAL A 443 -11.77 -4.74 -52.08
N ALA A 444 -11.26 -4.71 -53.31
CA ALA A 444 -12.02 -4.82 -54.55
C ALA A 444 -12.39 -6.29 -54.83
N ASP A 445 -13.69 -6.58 -54.93
CA ASP A 445 -14.24 -7.87 -55.34
C ASP A 445 -14.81 -7.80 -56.76
N GLY A 446 -14.27 -8.59 -57.67
CA GLY A 446 -14.77 -8.77 -59.03
C GLY A 446 -15.95 -9.75 -59.15
N ARG A 447 -16.52 -10.19 -58.02
CA ARG A 447 -17.61 -11.19 -57.92
C ARG A 447 -17.31 -12.51 -58.62
N GLY A 448 -16.08 -12.98 -58.48
CA GLY A 448 -15.58 -14.21 -59.14
C GLY A 448 -14.95 -13.98 -60.52
N ARG A 449 -14.87 -12.73 -61.01
CA ARG A 449 -13.93 -12.33 -62.07
C ARG A 449 -12.63 -11.82 -61.42
N GLU A 450 -11.49 -12.16 -61.99
CA GLU A 450 -10.21 -11.51 -61.67
C GLU A 450 -10.21 -10.08 -62.25
N LEU A 451 -10.01 -9.08 -61.38
CA LEU A 451 -9.89 -7.68 -61.76
C LEU A 451 -8.47 -7.42 -62.27
N SER A 452 -8.35 -6.72 -63.39
CA SER A 452 -7.06 -6.34 -63.96
C SER A 452 -6.47 -5.11 -63.27
N ASP A 453 -5.14 -4.99 -63.29
CA ASP A 453 -4.42 -3.86 -62.69
C ASP A 453 -5.01 -2.47 -62.97
N PRO A 454 -5.40 -2.09 -64.22
CA PRO A 454 -6.01 -0.78 -64.47
C PRO A 454 -7.41 -0.62 -63.84
N GLU A 455 -8.19 -1.68 -63.70
CA GLU A 455 -9.50 -1.65 -63.02
C GLU A 455 -9.31 -1.48 -61.50
N LEU A 456 -8.29 -2.13 -60.94
CA LEU A 456 -7.89 -1.95 -59.54
C LEU A 456 -7.37 -0.53 -59.25
N ASP A 457 -6.69 0.08 -60.22
CA ASP A 457 -6.19 1.45 -60.12
C ASP A 457 -7.31 2.50 -60.29
N GLU A 458 -8.31 2.24 -61.14
CA GLU A 458 -9.52 3.07 -61.23
C GLU A 458 -10.36 2.99 -59.95
N TRP A 459 -10.58 1.78 -59.42
CA TRP A 459 -11.24 1.55 -58.14
C TRP A 459 -10.58 2.35 -57.01
N ARG A 460 -9.24 2.27 -56.90
CA ARG A 460 -8.45 3.01 -55.92
C ARG A 460 -8.63 4.51 -56.05
N ARG A 461 -8.47 5.07 -57.26
CA ARG A 461 -8.66 6.51 -57.53
C ARG A 461 -10.08 6.98 -57.23
N SER A 462 -11.10 6.13 -57.45
CA SER A 462 -12.47 6.44 -57.04
C SER A 462 -12.61 6.55 -55.53
N LEU A 463 -12.00 5.65 -54.74
CA LEU A 463 -12.07 5.72 -53.28
C LEU A 463 -11.31 6.96 -52.75
N GLU A 464 -10.14 7.26 -53.31
CA GLU A 464 -9.36 8.46 -53.00
C GLU A 464 -10.16 9.74 -53.34
N ALA A 465 -10.92 9.76 -54.45
CA ALA A 465 -11.81 10.86 -54.80
C ALA A 465 -13.03 10.99 -53.87
N THR A 466 -13.71 9.89 -53.53
CA THR A 466 -14.84 9.88 -52.57
C THR A 466 -14.40 10.38 -51.19
N LEU A 467 -13.19 10.03 -50.73
CA LEU A 467 -12.63 10.54 -49.47
C LEU A 467 -12.40 12.06 -49.47
N ALA A 468 -12.31 12.70 -50.64
CA ALA A 468 -12.18 14.14 -50.80
C ALA A 468 -13.52 14.89 -51.01
N ASP A 469 -14.63 14.17 -51.25
CA ASP A 469 -15.93 14.75 -51.58
C ASP A 469 -16.63 15.35 -50.32
N PRO A 470 -17.03 16.64 -50.34
CA PRO A 470 -17.89 17.23 -49.31
C PRO A 470 -19.17 16.44 -48.99
N GLN A 471 -19.82 15.79 -49.98
CA GLN A 471 -21.06 15.04 -49.77
C GLN A 471 -20.82 13.74 -48.98
N PHE A 472 -19.69 13.08 -49.20
CA PHE A 472 -19.24 11.96 -48.38
C PHE A 472 -19.01 12.39 -46.93
N VAL A 473 -18.36 13.55 -46.72
CA VAL A 473 -18.10 14.11 -45.38
C VAL A 473 -19.40 14.45 -44.64
N GLU A 474 -20.41 15.00 -45.32
CA GLU A 474 -21.75 15.22 -44.75
C GLU A 474 -22.45 13.90 -44.39
N THR A 475 -22.34 12.89 -45.24
CA THR A 475 -22.90 11.54 -45.00
C THR A 475 -22.25 10.88 -43.77
N VAL A 476 -20.93 10.97 -43.64
CA VAL A 476 -20.20 10.49 -42.46
C VAL A 476 -20.61 11.27 -41.21
N ALA A 477 -20.73 12.60 -41.27
CA ALA A 477 -21.17 13.42 -40.14
C ALA A 477 -22.60 13.06 -39.66
N SER A 478 -23.51 12.78 -40.60
CA SER A 478 -24.86 12.30 -40.29
C SER A 478 -24.84 10.94 -39.57
N ARG A 479 -24.06 9.96 -40.09
CA ARG A 479 -23.89 8.64 -39.45
C ARG A 479 -23.20 8.73 -38.08
N MET A 480 -22.19 9.60 -37.93
CA MET A 480 -21.51 9.89 -36.66
C MET A 480 -22.50 10.44 -35.62
N LYS A 481 -23.32 11.44 -36.00
CA LYS A 481 -24.37 12.01 -35.14
C LYS A 481 -25.38 10.95 -34.69
N GLN A 482 -25.86 10.11 -35.60
CA GLN A 482 -26.78 9.01 -35.29
C GLN A 482 -26.18 7.96 -34.33
N ARG A 483 -24.85 7.80 -34.32
CA ARG A 483 -24.11 6.90 -33.41
C ARG A 483 -23.63 7.59 -32.12
N GLY A 484 -24.13 8.80 -31.81
CA GLY A 484 -23.84 9.52 -30.56
C GLY A 484 -22.55 10.34 -30.54
N TYR A 485 -21.86 10.49 -31.68
CA TYR A 485 -20.66 11.33 -31.78
C TYR A 485 -21.04 12.79 -32.04
N GLU A 486 -21.66 13.46 -31.08
CA GLU A 486 -22.17 14.84 -31.24
C GLU A 486 -21.10 15.83 -31.74
N THR A 487 -19.87 15.74 -31.21
CA THR A 487 -18.73 16.57 -31.64
C THR A 487 -18.27 16.33 -33.07
N LEU A 488 -18.66 15.20 -33.68
CA LEU A 488 -18.41 14.83 -35.08
C LEU A 488 -19.70 14.85 -35.91
N GLY A 489 -20.81 15.37 -35.36
CA GLY A 489 -22.10 15.49 -36.04
C GLY A 489 -22.19 16.67 -37.01
N ASN A 490 -21.05 17.28 -37.37
CA ASN A 490 -20.90 18.40 -38.28
C ASN A 490 -19.80 18.05 -39.31
N ALA A 491 -20.10 18.25 -40.60
CA ALA A 491 -19.18 18.01 -41.70
C ALA A 491 -17.83 18.74 -41.54
N GLY A 492 -17.83 19.95 -40.96
CA GLY A 492 -16.57 20.67 -40.68
C GLY A 492 -15.65 19.91 -39.72
N ALA A 493 -16.21 19.32 -38.65
CA ALA A 493 -15.45 18.55 -37.66
C ALA A 493 -14.97 17.19 -38.23
N VAL A 494 -15.79 16.54 -39.06
CA VAL A 494 -15.38 15.32 -39.79
C VAL A 494 -14.28 15.63 -40.80
N ARG A 495 -14.35 16.77 -41.50
CA ARG A 495 -13.28 17.19 -42.42
C ARG A 495 -11.96 17.40 -41.67
N THR A 496 -11.97 18.12 -40.55
CA THR A 496 -10.77 18.29 -39.71
C THR A 496 -10.22 16.96 -39.19
N LEU A 497 -11.09 16.03 -38.77
CA LEU A 497 -10.68 14.67 -38.39
C LEU A 497 -10.00 13.93 -39.55
N LEU A 498 -10.60 13.97 -40.75
CA LEU A 498 -10.06 13.33 -41.95
C LEU A 498 -8.73 13.95 -42.43
N THR A 499 -8.51 15.25 -42.24
CA THR A 499 -7.23 15.90 -42.61
C THR A 499 -6.13 15.79 -41.56
N THR A 500 -6.47 15.55 -40.29
CA THR A 500 -5.50 15.60 -39.17
C THR A 500 -5.16 14.22 -38.60
N SER A 501 -6.10 13.28 -38.68
CA SER A 501 -6.06 12.05 -37.89
C SER A 501 -6.32 10.77 -38.69
N PHE A 502 -6.59 10.88 -40.00
CA PHE A 502 -6.90 9.76 -40.88
C PHE A 502 -5.84 9.66 -41.98
N SER A 503 -5.44 8.44 -42.32
CA SER A 503 -4.50 8.14 -43.39
C SER A 503 -4.94 6.88 -44.13
N HIS A 504 -4.74 6.86 -45.44
CA HIS A 504 -5.03 5.70 -46.29
C HIS A 504 -3.76 5.26 -47.01
N GLU A 505 -3.55 3.95 -47.10
CA GLU A 505 -2.39 3.32 -47.75
C GLU A 505 -2.90 2.16 -48.60
N SER A 506 -2.33 1.95 -49.79
CA SER A 506 -2.64 0.78 -50.62
C SER A 506 -1.46 -0.20 -50.57
N PRO A 507 -1.48 -1.21 -49.68
CA PRO A 507 -0.35 -2.13 -49.48
C PRO A 507 -0.19 -3.14 -50.63
N SER A 508 -1.23 -3.33 -51.43
CA SER A 508 -1.27 -4.20 -52.60
C SER A 508 -2.39 -3.74 -53.55
N PRO A 509 -2.28 -4.00 -54.87
CA PRO A 509 -3.36 -3.72 -55.82
C PRO A 509 -4.71 -4.26 -55.33
N GLY A 510 -5.78 -3.48 -55.54
CA GLY A 510 -7.13 -3.84 -55.09
C GLY A 510 -7.34 -3.90 -53.57
N THR A 511 -6.38 -3.43 -52.76
CA THR A 511 -6.51 -3.33 -51.30
C THR A 511 -6.23 -1.91 -50.83
N LEU A 512 -7.09 -1.39 -49.95
CA LEU A 512 -6.95 -0.09 -49.29
C LEU A 512 -7.03 -0.27 -47.77
N SER A 513 -5.91 -0.01 -47.10
CA SER A 513 -5.80 0.07 -45.65
C SER A 513 -6.18 1.48 -45.20
N LEU A 514 -7.15 1.59 -44.30
CA LEU A 514 -7.54 2.84 -43.67
C LEU A 514 -7.08 2.83 -42.22
N GLU A 515 -6.33 3.85 -41.80
CA GLU A 515 -5.96 4.09 -40.40
C GLU A 515 -6.61 5.38 -39.88
N ILE A 516 -7.09 5.35 -38.63
CA ILE A 516 -7.46 6.57 -37.90
C ILE A 516 -6.86 6.58 -36.51
N ARG A 517 -6.34 7.73 -36.09
CA ARG A 517 -5.71 7.98 -34.79
C ARG A 517 -6.64 8.84 -33.94
N ALA A 518 -7.25 8.24 -32.91
CA ALA A 518 -8.21 8.95 -32.06
C ALA A 518 -8.19 8.47 -30.60
N PRO A 519 -8.63 9.31 -29.64
CA PRO A 519 -8.52 9.02 -28.22
C PRO A 519 -9.50 7.94 -27.78
N GLY A 520 -8.96 6.86 -27.22
CA GLY A 520 -9.71 5.70 -26.72
C GLY A 520 -9.92 4.59 -27.75
N ARG A 521 -9.48 3.37 -27.39
CA ARG A 521 -9.42 2.18 -28.25
C ARG A 521 -10.75 1.82 -28.93
N GLU A 522 -11.83 1.70 -28.17
CA GLU A 522 -13.14 1.40 -28.77
C GLU A 522 -13.70 2.56 -29.59
N LYS A 523 -13.31 3.79 -29.24
CA LYS A 523 -13.81 5.01 -29.88
C LYS A 523 -13.22 5.13 -31.29
N SER A 524 -11.90 4.98 -31.43
CA SER A 524 -11.23 4.96 -32.73
C SER A 524 -11.72 3.81 -33.61
N ALA A 525 -11.88 2.60 -33.06
CA ALA A 525 -12.44 1.46 -33.79
C ALA A 525 -13.86 1.73 -34.32
N ARG A 526 -14.79 2.18 -33.46
CA ARG A 526 -16.16 2.51 -33.88
C ARG A 526 -16.25 3.72 -34.81
N MET A 527 -15.35 4.71 -34.68
CA MET A 527 -15.26 5.83 -35.62
C MET A 527 -14.82 5.37 -37.01
N LEU A 528 -13.81 4.50 -37.09
CA LEU A 528 -13.34 3.94 -38.36
C LEU A 528 -14.37 3.01 -38.99
N ASP A 529 -15.09 2.20 -38.21
CA ASP A 529 -16.18 1.33 -38.67
C ASP A 529 -17.29 2.14 -39.39
N ILE A 530 -17.64 3.31 -38.85
CA ILE A 530 -18.59 4.23 -39.47
C ILE A 530 -18.05 4.78 -40.79
N ILE A 531 -16.76 5.12 -40.86
CA ILE A 531 -16.11 5.67 -42.06
C ILE A 531 -15.94 4.60 -43.15
N SER A 532 -15.45 3.41 -42.82
CA SER A 532 -15.28 2.30 -43.77
C SER A 532 -16.62 1.79 -44.29
N THR A 533 -17.63 1.68 -43.43
CA THR A 533 -19.00 1.30 -43.83
C THR A 533 -19.72 2.42 -44.59
N ALA A 534 -19.36 3.68 -44.38
CA ALA A 534 -19.79 4.77 -45.26
C ALA A 534 -19.11 4.68 -46.63
N LEU A 535 -17.79 4.54 -46.67
CA LEU A 535 -17.01 4.51 -47.91
C LEU A 535 -17.39 3.31 -48.78
N ALA A 536 -17.51 2.11 -48.19
CA ALA A 536 -17.98 0.92 -48.91
C ALA A 536 -19.45 1.04 -49.34
N SER A 537 -20.31 1.71 -48.57
CA SER A 537 -21.71 1.96 -48.96
C SER A 537 -21.81 2.90 -50.16
N ASP A 538 -20.99 3.95 -50.19
CA ASP A 538 -21.01 5.01 -51.20
C ASP A 538 -20.32 4.56 -52.50
N ALA A 539 -19.14 3.95 -52.37
CA ALA A 539 -18.39 3.37 -53.48
C ALA A 539 -19.11 2.20 -54.18
N ASN A 540 -20.03 1.50 -53.49
CA ASN A 540 -20.91 0.51 -54.10
C ASN A 540 -22.15 1.13 -54.76
N ALA A 541 -22.59 2.32 -54.35
CA ALA A 541 -23.65 3.07 -55.03
C ALA A 541 -23.14 3.73 -56.32
N ALA A 542 -21.95 4.35 -56.27
CA ALA A 542 -21.28 4.95 -57.43
C ALA A 542 -20.80 3.93 -58.48
N ARG A 543 -20.90 2.62 -58.20
CA ARG A 543 -20.35 1.53 -59.02
C ARG A 543 -20.94 1.46 -60.43
N GLU A 544 -22.17 1.92 -60.65
CA GLU A 544 -22.81 1.94 -61.97
C GLU A 544 -22.26 3.05 -62.90
N HIS A 545 -21.37 3.90 -62.39
CA HIS A 545 -20.74 5.00 -63.13
C HIS A 545 -19.23 4.85 -63.31
N ARG A 546 -18.66 3.70 -62.91
CA ARG A 546 -17.25 3.33 -63.11
C ARG A 546 -17.12 2.23 -64.16
N ALA A 547 -15.96 2.14 -64.79
CA ALA A 547 -15.64 1.07 -65.74
C ALA A 547 -15.15 -0.22 -65.05
N ASP A 548 -14.63 -0.13 -63.81
CA ASP A 548 -14.18 -1.29 -63.02
C ASP A 548 -15.29 -2.33 -62.75
N GLY A 549 -16.52 -1.86 -62.51
CA GLY A 549 -17.65 -2.66 -62.03
C GLY A 549 -17.42 -3.33 -60.66
N ALA A 550 -16.33 -3.03 -59.96
CA ALA A 550 -15.87 -3.77 -58.78
C ALA A 550 -16.67 -3.43 -57.52
N VAL A 551 -16.95 -4.45 -56.71
CA VAL A 551 -17.63 -4.28 -55.42
C VAL A 551 -16.61 -4.01 -54.33
N THR A 552 -16.91 -3.05 -53.47
CA THR A 552 -16.06 -2.67 -52.35
C THR A 552 -16.48 -3.48 -51.12
N LEU A 553 -15.64 -4.42 -50.68
CA LEU A 553 -15.86 -5.28 -49.49
C LEU A 553 -14.93 -4.90 -48.35
N ILE A 554 -15.42 -4.99 -47.10
CA ILE A 554 -14.56 -4.85 -45.92
C ILE A 554 -13.96 -6.22 -45.60
N LYS A 555 -12.66 -6.39 -45.87
CA LYS A 555 -11.88 -7.62 -45.62
C LYS A 555 -11.53 -7.77 -44.13
N ALA A 556 -11.15 -6.69 -43.48
CA ALA A 556 -10.89 -6.65 -42.04
C ALA A 556 -11.72 -5.53 -41.39
N PRO A 557 -12.61 -5.86 -40.42
CA PRO A 557 -13.40 -4.86 -39.72
C PRO A 557 -12.50 -3.94 -38.89
N ALA A 558 -12.98 -2.74 -38.58
CA ALA A 558 -12.19 -1.72 -37.89
C ALA A 558 -11.74 -2.18 -36.49
N ALA A 559 -10.45 -2.44 -36.33
CA ALA A 559 -9.85 -2.94 -35.11
C ALA A 559 -8.78 -1.97 -34.59
N ALA A 560 -8.87 -1.61 -33.30
CA ALA A 560 -7.86 -0.78 -32.64
C ALA A 560 -6.81 -1.62 -31.90
N GLY A 561 -5.55 -1.19 -32.05
CA GLY A 561 -4.39 -1.81 -31.43
C GLY A 561 -4.52 -1.96 -29.91
N THR A 562 -3.79 -2.92 -29.34
CA THR A 562 -3.78 -3.17 -27.89
C THR A 562 -3.02 -2.09 -27.12
N GLN A 563 -2.05 -1.44 -27.75
CA GLN A 563 -1.22 -0.36 -27.19
C GLN A 563 -1.64 1.00 -27.79
N PRO A 564 -1.61 2.10 -27.01
CA PRO A 564 -1.73 3.45 -27.54
C PRO A 564 -0.47 3.84 -28.33
N ILE A 565 -0.59 4.77 -29.28
CA ILE A 565 0.55 5.31 -30.05
C ILE A 565 1.35 6.31 -29.21
N ASP A 566 0.64 7.17 -28.48
CA ASP A 566 1.22 8.19 -27.61
C ASP A 566 0.66 8.02 -26.19
N ASP A 567 1.52 7.56 -25.27
CA ASP A 567 1.16 7.31 -23.87
C ASP A 567 1.53 8.47 -22.94
N GLN A 568 0.99 9.66 -23.22
CA GLN A 568 1.09 10.81 -22.32
C GLN A 568 0.42 10.58 -20.95
N ARG A 569 -0.13 9.39 -20.65
CA ARG A 569 -0.67 9.05 -19.33
C ARG A 569 0.41 9.09 -18.26
N LEU A 570 1.62 8.60 -18.52
CA LEU A 570 2.69 8.55 -17.52
C LEU A 570 3.08 9.95 -16.99
N PRO A 571 3.42 10.96 -17.83
CA PRO A 571 3.69 12.31 -17.33
C PRO A 571 2.47 12.97 -16.68
N ARG A 572 1.25 12.76 -17.21
CA ARG A 572 0.01 13.31 -16.62
C ARG A 572 -0.32 12.69 -15.26
N ALA A 573 -0.11 11.37 -15.08
CA ALA A 573 -0.26 10.68 -13.81
C ALA A 573 0.82 11.10 -12.79
N GLY A 574 2.03 11.43 -13.26
CA GLY A 574 3.05 12.09 -12.45
C GLY A 574 2.60 13.45 -11.91
N MET A 575 2.00 14.30 -12.76
CA MET A 575 1.45 15.60 -12.36
C MET A 575 0.27 15.47 -11.37
N VAL A 576 -0.67 14.56 -11.64
CA VAL A 576 -1.83 14.31 -10.77
C VAL A 576 -1.38 13.74 -9.41
N LEU A 577 -0.42 12.82 -9.40
CA LEU A 577 0.17 12.28 -8.17
C LEU A 577 0.91 13.37 -7.37
N LEU A 578 1.72 14.20 -8.03
CA LEU A 578 2.41 15.31 -7.39
C LEU A 578 1.43 16.30 -6.75
N GLY A 579 0.35 16.65 -7.45
CA GLY A 579 -0.74 17.48 -6.91
C GLY A 579 -1.41 16.85 -5.68
N ALA A 580 -1.71 15.55 -5.72
CA ALA A 580 -2.30 14.82 -4.61
C ALA A 580 -1.35 14.70 -3.40
N VAL A 581 -0.05 14.50 -3.62
CA VAL A 581 0.97 14.50 -2.56
C VAL A 581 1.11 15.88 -1.93
N VAL A 582 1.20 16.95 -2.72
CA VAL A 582 1.24 18.34 -2.20
C VAL A 582 -0.01 18.66 -1.38
N LEU A 583 -1.20 18.27 -1.86
CA LEU A 583 -2.46 18.47 -1.13
C LEU A 583 -2.48 17.70 0.20
N THR A 584 -2.12 16.42 0.19
CA THR A 584 -2.15 15.58 1.41
C THR A 584 -1.07 15.95 2.41
N CYS A 585 0.13 16.32 1.96
CA CYS A 585 1.15 16.92 2.82
C CYS A 585 0.69 18.26 3.41
N GLY A 586 0.06 19.14 2.62
CA GLY A 586 -0.47 20.42 3.10
C GLY A 586 -1.54 20.25 4.17
N LEU A 587 -2.49 19.33 3.97
CA LEU A 587 -3.50 18.97 4.96
C LEU A 587 -2.87 18.35 6.22
N GLY A 588 -1.88 17.47 6.06
CA GLY A 588 -1.12 16.86 7.15
C GLY A 588 -0.38 17.90 8.00
N PHE A 589 0.31 18.86 7.37
CA PHE A 589 0.95 19.99 8.06
C PHE A 589 -0.07 20.90 8.76
N GLY A 590 -1.24 21.13 8.16
CA GLY A 590 -2.33 21.87 8.80
C GLY A 590 -2.87 21.19 10.07
N ILE A 591 -3.09 19.87 10.00
CA ILE A 591 -3.55 19.06 11.14
C ILE A 591 -2.48 18.98 12.23
N TRP A 592 -1.21 18.74 11.87
CA TRP A 592 -0.07 18.80 12.78
C TRP A 592 0.03 20.18 13.45
N GLY A 593 -0.13 21.27 12.69
CA GLY A 593 -0.11 22.63 13.19
C GLY A 593 -1.17 22.91 14.26
N ARG A 594 -2.36 22.32 14.15
CA ARG A 594 -3.42 22.41 15.18
C ARG A 594 -3.13 21.50 16.37
N LEU A 595 -2.75 20.23 16.15
CA LEU A 595 -2.43 19.29 17.23
C LEU A 595 -1.23 19.73 18.08
N SER A 596 -0.20 20.30 17.46
CA SER A 596 0.99 20.81 18.16
C SER A 596 0.73 22.09 18.95
N ARG A 597 -0.23 22.93 18.53
CA ARG A 597 -0.73 24.05 19.35
C ARG A 597 -1.54 23.56 20.54
N ALA A 598 -2.55 22.72 20.31
CA ALA A 598 -3.37 22.13 21.38
C ALA A 598 -2.53 21.35 22.41
N LYS A 599 -1.49 20.63 21.96
CA LYS A 599 -0.53 19.96 22.86
C LYS A 599 0.30 20.95 23.68
N ARG A 600 0.77 22.06 23.09
CA ARG A 600 1.48 23.12 23.85
C ARG A 600 0.57 23.81 24.86
N GLU A 601 -0.68 24.09 24.48
CA GLU A 601 -1.69 24.67 25.36
C GLU A 601 -2.00 23.74 26.55
N PHE A 602 -2.13 22.43 26.30
CA PHE A 602 -2.28 21.41 27.35
C PHE A 602 -1.03 21.28 28.23
N GLU A 603 0.17 21.27 27.66
CA GLU A 603 1.42 21.19 28.42
C GLU A 603 1.64 22.44 29.29
N LEU A 604 1.36 23.65 28.77
CA LEU A 604 1.35 24.86 29.60
C LEU A 604 0.30 24.78 30.72
N GLY A 605 -0.93 24.34 30.41
CA GLY A 605 -1.99 24.17 31.40
C GLY A 605 -1.55 23.27 32.55
N SER A 606 -0.99 22.09 32.24
CA SER A 606 -0.51 21.14 33.25
C SER A 606 0.64 21.69 34.11
N GLN A 607 1.53 22.53 33.54
CA GLN A 607 2.61 23.17 34.29
C GLN A 607 2.08 24.31 35.19
N ILE A 608 1.06 25.04 34.73
CA ILE A 608 0.38 26.09 35.51
C ILE A 608 -0.38 25.46 36.69
N ASP A 609 -1.08 24.34 36.48
CA ASP A 609 -1.78 23.62 37.54
C ASP A 609 -0.81 23.01 38.58
N GLU A 610 0.30 22.39 38.15
CA GLU A 610 1.32 21.84 39.08
C GLU A 610 1.97 22.94 39.94
N VAL A 611 2.26 24.12 39.35
CA VAL A 611 2.76 25.29 40.08
C VAL A 611 1.69 25.91 41.00
N LEU A 612 0.41 25.92 40.60
CA LEU A 612 -0.69 26.42 41.44
C LEU A 612 -0.95 25.53 42.66
N ASP A 613 -0.81 24.21 42.55
CA ASP A 613 -0.96 23.31 43.69
C ASP A 613 0.24 23.40 44.64
N ASP A 614 1.49 23.45 44.15
CA ASP A 614 2.66 23.69 45.00
C ASP A 614 2.56 25.03 45.76
N ALA A 615 2.04 26.08 45.11
CA ALA A 615 1.74 27.36 45.75
C ALA A 615 0.74 27.22 46.91
N LYS A 616 -0.41 26.55 46.70
CA LYS A 616 -1.43 26.30 47.74
C LYS A 616 -0.86 25.51 48.93
N TRP A 617 -0.02 24.50 48.68
CA TRP A 617 0.64 23.74 49.74
C TRP A 617 1.63 24.59 50.57
N SER A 618 2.33 25.54 49.93
CA SER A 618 3.19 26.49 50.64
C SER A 618 2.39 27.44 51.55
N GLU A 619 1.23 27.92 51.09
CA GLU A 619 0.36 28.82 51.85
C GLU A 619 -0.32 28.11 53.04
N PHE A 620 -0.76 26.85 52.85
CA PHE A 620 -1.32 26.02 53.91
C PHE A 620 -0.30 25.67 55.02
N THR A 621 0.96 25.44 54.65
CA THR A 621 2.04 25.16 55.62
C THR A 621 2.51 26.43 56.34
N ALA A 622 2.48 27.60 55.68
CA ALA A 622 2.69 28.88 56.35
C ALA A 622 1.61 29.17 57.41
N SER A 623 0.33 29.03 57.06
CA SER A 623 -0.79 29.37 57.94
C SER A 623 -0.88 28.47 59.18
N THR A 624 -0.57 27.18 59.05
CA THR A 624 -0.49 26.24 60.18
C THR A 624 0.70 26.45 61.11
N THR A 625 1.79 27.10 60.65
CA THR A 625 2.98 27.34 61.48
C THR A 625 2.80 28.53 62.43
N VAL A 626 1.99 29.53 62.06
CA VAL A 626 1.75 30.76 62.86
C VAL A 626 0.91 30.49 64.12
N GLY A 627 0.13 29.42 64.16
CA GLY A 627 -0.81 29.12 65.24
C GLY A 627 -0.22 28.65 66.59
N ARG A 628 1.11 28.61 66.76
CA ARG A 628 1.75 28.08 67.98
C ARG A 628 2.29 29.21 68.89
N PRO A 629 1.60 29.57 69.99
CA PRO A 629 2.13 30.57 70.92
C PRO A 629 3.43 30.08 71.56
N ALA A 630 4.46 30.93 71.54
CA ALA A 630 5.75 30.63 72.17
C ALA A 630 5.60 30.59 73.70
N ALA A 631 5.92 29.45 74.31
CA ALA A 631 5.94 29.33 75.76
C ALA A 631 7.08 30.18 76.34
N ALA A 632 6.76 31.05 77.30
CA ALA A 632 7.74 31.96 77.90
C ALA A 632 8.80 31.19 78.72
N PRO A 633 10.09 31.57 78.65
CA PRO A 633 11.13 30.94 79.44
C PRO A 633 11.02 31.38 80.92
N THR A 634 10.70 30.44 81.80
CA THR A 634 10.83 30.62 83.25
C THR A 634 12.30 30.57 83.67
N LYS A 635 12.68 31.48 84.57
CA LYS A 635 13.93 31.41 85.33
C LYS A 635 13.82 30.40 86.48
#